data_AF-A0AA88X052-F1
#
_entry.id   AF-A0AA88X052-F1
#
_cell.length_a   1.000
_cell.length_b   1.000
_cell.length_c   1.000
_cell.angle_alpha   90.00
_cell.angle_beta   90.00
_cell.angle_gamma   90.00
#
_symmetry.space_group_name_H-M   'P 1'
#
loop_
_entity.id
_entity.type
_entity.pdbx_description
1 polymer ?
#
loop_
_entity_poly.entity_id
_entity_poly.type
_entity_poly.pdbx_seq_one_letter_code
_entity_poly.pdbx_strand_id
1 'polypeptide(L)'
;MSWLRSAVNKAVEVGNKNNLTRTVRNYADTVVHHAGQAVAEGAKILQDRMGARSFKSFRQTVKRLEEASVSCRGPERIQLIGRWLAVLKETEKLFGGHDDDKETNPEQPQPSEESKDNLKKPSLVLYYDSDMGGEPMNFRDVFLFSQALEGITISMILEPPNENEVSILLELFGLCLTGGKEVHNAIVSSIQDLAKVFSSYEDEVLVKREELLQFAQGAITGLKKNADLGRIDTVASALRKKLDEMAARGEPVAESHETASKETTINTIEALKEALAHIRVCSTLEGLLLKKKALSNGDSPEIHAQKVDKLKVLSESLASSTTKSEKRISDHRLQKEEAVKFRVTKATEVGEIEKELSAEVAGLEKQRDQLEAELKKVSISLAAAQARLHNVREERDQFYEANDQIVAHLKTKEDELSRSMGSCRQEVDVLNTWINFLEDTYVLQCSYAETKEKHVNDELERHQAYFVNLVIQLLSAYQEGLRPSIGRIGKYVENLKGLTEGSDTLSAEDNEDAKVLNPRKSLEEEYLDYEAKIITTFSVVDNMKEQFYAQRGKGSSRKDNPRVKELFEDIEKLRAEFESIERPNLEMETPSGKAETPSVEKPQESQSGPSLQAAERPVAEKNEQPKSPAGKAGQLLDTEAELAKLESEFGKVNRDYTAEEVGDWEFDELERELNK
;
A
#
# COMPACT_ATOMS: atom_id res chain seq x y z
N MET A 1 -28.15 -12.47 -39.71
CA MET A 1 -27.05 -11.85 -38.92
C MET A 1 -27.41 -10.40 -38.49
N SER A 2 -28.41 -10.16 -37.64
CA SER A 2 -28.63 -8.78 -37.11
C SER A 2 -29.41 -8.66 -35.78
N TRP A 3 -29.85 -9.75 -35.15
CA TRP A 3 -30.62 -9.67 -33.90
C TRP A 3 -29.78 -9.84 -32.62
N LEU A 4 -28.63 -10.51 -32.68
CA LEU A 4 -27.76 -10.70 -31.51
C LEU A 4 -26.90 -9.48 -31.15
N ARG A 5 -26.67 -8.55 -32.08
CA ARG A 5 -25.87 -7.33 -31.81
C ARG A 5 -26.67 -6.18 -31.17
N SER A 6 -28.00 -6.19 -31.23
CA SER A 6 -28.83 -5.06 -30.76
C SER A 6 -29.23 -5.16 -29.28
N ALA A 7 -29.39 -6.38 -28.75
CA ALA A 7 -29.83 -6.58 -27.37
C ALA A 7 -28.73 -6.38 -26.32
N VAL A 8 -27.46 -6.54 -26.69
CA VAL A 8 -26.32 -6.40 -25.76
C VAL A 8 -25.83 -4.95 -25.65
N ASN A 9 -25.95 -4.14 -26.70
CA ASN A 9 -25.53 -2.74 -26.65
C ASN A 9 -26.43 -1.85 -25.77
N LYS A 10 -27.69 -2.24 -25.56
CA LYS A 10 -28.64 -1.44 -24.76
C LYS A 10 -28.53 -1.65 -23.24
N ALA A 11 -27.74 -2.63 -22.79
CA ALA A 11 -27.49 -2.91 -21.38
C ALA A 11 -26.14 -2.37 -20.87
N VAL A 12 -25.27 -1.90 -21.77
CA VAL A 12 -23.92 -1.41 -21.43
C VAL A 12 -23.89 0.12 -21.20
N GLU A 13 -24.93 0.87 -21.60
CA GLU A 13 -24.96 2.33 -21.45
C GLU A 13 -25.32 2.85 -20.06
N VAL A 14 -25.70 2.00 -19.10
CA VAL A 14 -26.16 2.46 -17.77
C VAL A 14 -25.08 2.38 -16.68
N GLY A 15 -23.88 1.87 -16.99
CA GLY A 15 -22.82 1.64 -15.99
C GLY A 15 -21.61 2.59 -16.02
N ASN A 16 -21.61 3.64 -16.85
CA ASN A 16 -20.39 4.40 -17.12
C ASN A 16 -20.24 5.64 -16.20
N LYS A 17 -19.77 5.43 -14.97
CA LYS A 17 -19.28 6.49 -14.07
C LYS A 17 -17.99 6.08 -13.35
N ASN A 18 -16.94 5.72 -14.10
CA ASN A 18 -15.59 5.59 -13.54
C ASN A 18 -14.61 6.49 -14.31
N ASN A 19 -13.90 7.36 -13.60
CA ASN A 19 -13.01 8.40 -14.14
C ASN A 19 -11.67 7.88 -14.73
N LEU A 20 -11.50 6.56 -14.89
CA LEU A 20 -10.24 5.94 -15.37
C LEU A 20 -10.21 5.71 -16.89
N THR A 21 -11.37 5.70 -17.55
CA THR A 21 -11.55 5.41 -18.99
C THR A 21 -10.84 6.43 -19.90
N ARG A 22 -10.38 7.57 -19.36
CA ARG A 22 -9.67 8.62 -20.10
C ARG A 22 -8.15 8.42 -20.12
N THR A 23 -7.57 7.71 -19.15
CA THR A 23 -6.10 7.60 -19.03
C THR A 23 -5.54 6.51 -19.93
N VAL A 24 -6.19 5.34 -20.00
CA VAL A 24 -5.72 4.20 -20.81
C VAL A 24 -5.97 4.44 -22.32
N ARG A 25 -7.11 5.05 -22.68
CA ARG A 25 -7.41 5.39 -24.09
C ARG A 25 -6.52 6.51 -24.64
N ASN A 26 -6.15 7.47 -23.81
CA ASN A 26 -5.19 8.50 -24.22
C ASN A 26 -3.77 7.92 -24.41
N TYR A 27 -3.38 6.87 -23.68
CA TYR A 27 -2.06 6.25 -23.86
C TYR A 27 -1.91 5.54 -25.21
N ALA A 28 -2.94 4.83 -25.69
CA ALA A 28 -2.88 4.16 -26.99
C ALA A 28 -2.94 5.14 -28.18
N ASP A 29 -3.76 6.19 -28.11
CA ASP A 29 -3.93 7.15 -29.22
C ASP A 29 -2.80 8.21 -29.29
N THR A 30 -2.12 8.53 -28.19
CA THR A 30 -1.02 9.51 -28.21
C THR A 30 0.31 8.92 -28.71
N VAL A 31 0.45 7.58 -28.68
CA VAL A 31 1.66 6.85 -29.15
C VAL A 31 1.87 7.00 -30.66
N VAL A 32 0.82 7.27 -31.44
CA VAL A 32 0.93 7.48 -32.90
C VAL A 32 1.46 8.88 -33.25
N HIS A 33 1.36 9.87 -32.34
CA HIS A 33 1.79 11.26 -32.62
C HIS A 33 3.08 11.72 -31.90
N HIS A 34 3.57 11.01 -30.87
CA HIS A 34 4.78 11.43 -30.12
C HIS A 34 6.04 10.58 -30.30
N ALA A 35 6.01 9.52 -31.11
CA ALA A 35 7.17 8.67 -31.38
C ALA A 35 8.38 9.40 -32.01
N GLY A 36 8.20 10.62 -32.54
CA GLY A 36 9.28 11.43 -33.13
C GLY A 36 10.07 12.33 -32.15
N GLN A 37 9.60 12.54 -30.92
CA GLN A 37 10.26 13.46 -29.95
C GLN A 37 10.84 12.76 -28.71
N ALA A 38 10.36 11.56 -28.35
CA ALA A 38 10.82 10.83 -27.17
C ALA A 38 12.22 10.21 -27.33
N VAL A 39 12.67 9.93 -28.55
CA VAL A 39 13.97 9.29 -28.82
C VAL A 39 15.16 10.25 -28.66
N ALA A 40 14.94 11.57 -28.76
CA ALA A 40 16.02 12.57 -28.65
C ALA A 40 16.23 13.11 -27.22
N GLU A 41 15.22 13.04 -26.34
CA GLU A 41 15.31 13.62 -24.98
C GLU A 41 15.62 12.59 -23.87
N GLY A 42 15.48 11.29 -24.13
CA GLY A 42 15.94 10.21 -23.24
C GLY A 42 17.45 10.22 -22.98
N ALA A 43 18.22 10.97 -23.77
CA ALA A 43 19.67 11.12 -23.66
C ALA A 43 20.12 12.10 -22.55
N LYS A 44 19.24 12.92 -21.97
CA LYS A 44 19.64 13.98 -21.02
C LYS A 44 19.63 13.60 -19.53
N ILE A 45 19.21 12.39 -19.16
CA ILE A 45 19.03 12.01 -17.73
C ILE A 45 20.36 11.88 -16.95
N LEU A 46 21.51 11.83 -17.62
CA LEU A 46 22.83 11.60 -16.99
C LEU A 46 23.86 12.72 -17.17
N GLN A 47 23.48 13.89 -17.71
CA GLN A 47 24.39 15.03 -17.80
C GLN A 47 23.69 16.31 -17.39
N ASP A 48 23.49 16.50 -16.09
CA ASP A 48 23.36 17.85 -15.54
C ASP A 48 24.49 18.12 -14.54
N ARG A 49 25.12 19.26 -14.79
CA ARG A 49 26.45 19.66 -14.35
C ARG A 49 26.34 20.41 -13.02
N MET A 50 27.00 19.86 -11.98
CA MET A 50 27.57 20.52 -10.78
C MET A 50 26.77 21.65 -10.09
N GLY A 51 26.28 21.36 -8.88
CA GLY A 51 25.95 22.34 -7.83
C GLY A 51 25.15 21.73 -6.68
N ALA A 52 25.60 21.92 -5.44
CA ALA A 52 24.97 21.61 -4.13
C ALA A 52 23.60 20.86 -4.11
N ARG A 53 23.57 19.64 -3.53
CA ARG A 53 22.36 18.80 -3.21
C ARG A 53 21.10 19.19 -4.01
N SER A 54 21.11 18.97 -5.32
CA SER A 54 19.92 19.15 -6.14
C SER A 54 18.95 17.97 -5.91
N PHE A 55 17.84 18.20 -5.22
CA PHE A 55 16.76 17.21 -5.15
C PHE A 55 16.08 17.11 -6.52
N LYS A 56 15.83 15.89 -6.98
CA LYS A 56 14.99 15.66 -8.17
C LYS A 56 13.54 15.48 -7.73
N SER A 57 12.60 15.88 -8.59
CA SER A 57 11.18 15.64 -8.31
C SER A 57 10.89 14.15 -8.27
N PHE A 58 10.25 13.72 -7.19
CA PHE A 58 9.85 12.33 -6.99
C PHE A 58 8.79 11.93 -8.02
N ARG A 59 7.68 12.68 -8.08
CA ARG A 59 6.54 12.38 -8.97
C ARG A 59 6.94 12.38 -10.45
N GLN A 60 7.78 13.33 -10.86
CA GLN A 60 8.25 13.38 -12.26
C GLN A 60 9.15 12.19 -12.60
N THR A 61 9.94 11.71 -11.65
CA THR A 61 10.81 10.54 -11.85
C THR A 61 10.00 9.26 -11.92
N VAL A 62 9.03 9.06 -11.01
CA VAL A 62 8.09 7.93 -11.05
C VAL A 62 7.41 7.83 -12.42
N LYS A 63 6.81 8.94 -12.88
CA LYS A 63 6.13 8.99 -14.18
C LYS A 63 7.04 8.58 -15.35
N ARG A 64 8.28 9.08 -15.37
CA ARG A 64 9.27 8.73 -16.42
C ARG A 64 9.67 7.26 -16.39
N LEU A 65 9.81 6.67 -15.20
CA LEU A 65 10.13 5.25 -15.05
C LEU A 65 8.98 4.38 -15.59
N GLU A 66 7.75 4.74 -15.26
CA GLU A 66 6.54 4.06 -15.73
C GLU A 66 6.40 4.15 -17.26
N GLU A 67 6.53 5.35 -17.83
CA GLU A 67 6.50 5.56 -19.29
C GLU A 67 7.59 4.77 -20.03
N ALA A 68 8.82 4.79 -19.52
CA ALA A 68 9.94 4.08 -20.13
C ALA A 68 9.78 2.56 -20.07
N SER A 69 9.24 2.03 -18.97
CA SER A 69 9.06 0.60 -18.75
C SER A 69 8.18 -0.07 -19.80
N VAL A 70 7.13 0.62 -20.24
CA VAL A 70 6.16 0.09 -21.22
C VAL A 70 6.53 0.42 -22.67
N SER A 71 7.45 1.37 -22.90
CA SER A 71 7.80 1.85 -24.25
C SER A 71 8.99 1.14 -24.87
N CYS A 72 9.94 0.64 -24.07
CA CYS A 72 11.15 0.00 -24.59
C CYS A 72 10.92 -1.47 -24.97
N ARG A 73 11.60 -1.93 -26.04
CA ARG A 73 11.54 -3.31 -26.54
C ARG A 73 12.94 -3.83 -26.90
N GLY A 74 13.11 -5.15 -26.85
CA GLY A 74 14.36 -5.87 -27.15
C GLY A 74 15.65 -5.18 -26.64
N PRO A 75 16.57 -4.75 -27.53
CA PRO A 75 17.87 -4.20 -27.13
C PRO A 75 17.78 -2.89 -26.34
N GLU A 76 16.77 -2.06 -26.58
CA GLU A 76 16.55 -0.82 -25.81
C GLU A 76 16.15 -1.14 -24.37
N ARG A 77 15.34 -2.18 -24.19
CA ARG A 77 14.90 -2.69 -22.89
C ARG A 77 16.08 -3.24 -22.09
N ILE A 78 17.00 -3.97 -22.72
CA ILE A 78 18.27 -4.41 -22.11
C ILE A 78 19.06 -3.21 -21.57
N GLN A 79 19.26 -2.17 -22.38
CA GLN A 79 20.00 -0.97 -21.97
C GLN A 79 19.29 -0.18 -20.87
N LEU A 80 17.95 -0.14 -20.89
CA LEU A 80 17.15 0.51 -19.86
C LEU A 80 17.30 -0.21 -18.52
N ILE A 81 17.07 -1.53 -18.50
CA ILE A 81 17.18 -2.33 -17.27
C ILE A 81 18.62 -2.31 -16.76
N GLY A 82 19.62 -2.44 -17.64
CA GLY A 82 21.03 -2.36 -17.25
C GLY A 82 21.39 -1.03 -16.57
N ARG A 83 20.85 0.10 -17.04
CA ARG A 83 21.02 1.41 -16.39
C ARG A 83 20.34 1.46 -15.01
N TRP A 84 19.12 0.95 -14.90
CA TRP A 84 18.42 0.91 -13.61
C TRP A 84 19.14 0.02 -12.61
N LEU A 85 19.61 -1.16 -13.03
CA LEU A 85 20.39 -2.08 -12.21
C LEU A 85 21.67 -1.44 -11.68
N ALA A 86 22.40 -0.70 -12.53
CA ALA A 86 23.62 -0.02 -12.09
C ALA A 86 23.33 0.95 -10.93
N VAL A 87 22.27 1.76 -11.05
CA VAL A 87 21.87 2.72 -10.02
C VAL A 87 21.31 2.00 -8.78
N LEU A 88 20.50 0.95 -8.95
CA LEU A 88 19.95 0.17 -7.85
C LEU A 88 21.06 -0.48 -7.01
N LYS A 89 22.03 -1.13 -7.65
CA LYS A 89 23.19 -1.73 -6.98
C LYS A 89 24.06 -0.69 -6.30
N GLU A 90 24.21 0.50 -6.89
CA GLU A 90 24.93 1.61 -6.27
C GLU A 90 24.22 2.11 -5.01
N THR A 91 22.90 2.27 -5.07
CA THR A 91 22.11 2.63 -3.87
C THR A 91 22.16 1.56 -2.81
N GLU A 92 22.11 0.28 -3.18
CA GLU A 92 22.21 -0.83 -2.22
C GLU A 92 23.60 -0.88 -1.56
N LYS A 93 24.69 -0.60 -2.29
CA LYS A 93 26.03 -0.50 -1.69
C LYS A 93 26.18 0.68 -0.72
N LEU A 94 25.51 1.80 -1.00
CA LEU A 94 25.57 3.01 -0.17
C LEU A 94 24.75 2.90 1.12
N PHE A 95 23.68 2.11 1.11
CA PHE A 95 22.71 2.02 2.23
C PHE A 95 22.55 0.62 2.84
N GLY A 96 22.98 -0.44 2.15
CA GLY A 96 22.88 -1.85 2.55
C GLY A 96 24.15 -2.42 3.18
N GLY A 97 25.07 -1.56 3.64
CA GLY A 97 26.28 -1.97 4.35
C GLY A 97 26.04 -2.37 5.80
N HIS A 98 25.09 -3.28 6.06
CA HIS A 98 24.94 -3.98 7.34
C HIS A 98 24.11 -5.25 7.10
N ASP A 99 24.67 -6.41 7.44
CA ASP A 99 24.14 -7.78 7.32
C ASP A 99 24.08 -8.41 5.91
N ASP A 100 25.11 -9.18 5.54
CA ASP A 100 25.06 -10.64 5.74
C ASP A 100 26.44 -11.32 5.49
N ASP A 101 26.69 -12.28 6.38
CA ASP A 101 27.60 -13.43 6.38
C ASP A 101 29.05 -13.39 5.85
N LYS A 102 29.95 -13.61 6.83
CA LYS A 102 31.19 -14.35 6.65
C LYS A 102 30.88 -15.81 6.30
N GLU A 103 30.89 -16.15 5.01
CA GLU A 103 31.37 -17.47 4.61
C GLU A 103 32.79 -17.33 4.06
N THR A 104 33.71 -17.88 4.83
CA THR A 104 35.13 -17.96 4.52
C THR A 104 35.35 -19.20 3.67
N ASN A 105 35.92 -19.03 2.48
CA ASN A 105 36.90 -20.00 1.99
C ASN A 105 38.02 -19.27 1.21
N PRO A 106 39.30 -19.44 1.59
CA PRO A 106 40.42 -18.70 1.02
C PRO A 106 41.19 -19.54 0.00
N GLU A 107 41.43 -19.01 -1.21
CA GLU A 107 42.49 -19.40 -2.16
C GLU A 107 42.29 -18.53 -3.42
N GLN A 108 43.21 -17.77 -4.01
CA GLN A 108 44.61 -17.42 -3.80
C GLN A 108 44.84 -16.08 -4.56
N PRO A 109 45.88 -15.29 -4.25
CA PRO A 109 46.03 -13.89 -4.69
C PRO A 109 46.93 -13.72 -5.91
N GLN A 110 46.66 -12.71 -6.76
CA GLN A 110 47.73 -11.93 -7.40
C GLN A 110 47.35 -10.45 -7.59
N PRO A 111 48.30 -9.51 -7.37
CA PRO A 111 48.06 -8.09 -7.31
C PRO A 111 48.29 -7.42 -8.68
N SER A 112 47.56 -6.34 -8.96
CA SER A 112 48.08 -5.27 -9.82
C SER A 112 47.89 -3.95 -9.09
N GLU A 113 49.02 -3.36 -8.69
CA GLU A 113 49.13 -2.01 -8.19
C GLU A 113 48.99 -1.00 -9.33
N GLU A 114 48.55 0.20 -8.94
CA GLU A 114 48.57 1.47 -9.69
C GLU A 114 47.39 1.78 -10.62
N SER A 115 46.32 2.31 -10.01
CA SER A 115 45.88 3.67 -10.34
C SER A 115 45.10 4.26 -9.16
N LYS A 116 45.83 4.78 -8.16
CA LYS A 116 45.27 5.78 -7.23
C LYS A 116 45.17 7.09 -8.01
N ASP A 117 43.98 7.37 -8.54
CA ASP A 117 43.49 8.76 -8.56
C ASP A 117 42.00 8.83 -8.94
N ASN A 118 41.24 9.52 -8.08
CA ASN A 118 39.84 9.93 -8.22
C ASN A 118 38.75 8.87 -7.96
N LEU A 119 38.67 8.40 -6.71
CA LEU A 119 37.39 7.96 -6.15
C LEU A 119 36.48 9.21 -5.98
N LYS A 120 35.87 9.66 -7.08
CA LYS A 120 34.74 10.60 -6.98
C LYS A 120 33.67 9.90 -6.15
N LYS A 121 33.48 10.32 -4.90
CA LYS A 121 32.29 9.97 -4.11
C LYS A 121 31.08 10.19 -5.03
N PRO A 122 30.30 9.15 -5.35
CA PRO A 122 29.15 9.34 -6.21
C PRO A 122 28.20 10.34 -5.56
N SER A 123 27.76 11.33 -6.32
CA SER A 123 26.79 12.31 -5.84
C SER A 123 25.47 11.58 -5.60
N LEU A 124 25.16 11.31 -4.34
CA LEU A 124 23.88 10.72 -3.95
C LEU A 124 22.74 11.63 -4.42
N VAL A 125 22.00 11.19 -5.44
CA VAL A 125 20.82 11.89 -5.94
C VAL A 125 19.63 11.51 -5.07
N LEU A 126 19.06 12.50 -4.38
CA LEU A 126 17.88 12.35 -3.54
C LEU A 126 16.65 12.91 -4.26
N TYR A 127 15.50 12.33 -3.94
CA TYR A 127 14.21 12.63 -4.55
C TYR A 127 13.24 13.16 -3.50
N TYR A 128 12.64 14.31 -3.77
CA TYR A 128 11.76 14.97 -2.82
C TYR A 128 10.82 15.94 -3.53
N ASP A 129 9.54 15.95 -3.14
CA ASP A 129 8.56 16.97 -3.51
C ASP A 129 8.03 17.63 -2.22
N SER A 130 7.88 18.96 -2.21
CA SER A 130 7.57 19.75 -0.99
C SER A 130 6.19 19.47 -0.37
N ASP A 131 5.28 18.88 -1.15
CA ASP A 131 3.92 18.51 -0.77
C ASP A 131 3.81 17.10 -0.16
N MET A 132 4.84 16.25 -0.29
CA MET A 132 4.79 14.85 0.16
C MET A 132 4.96 14.68 1.67
N GLY A 133 5.65 15.62 2.34
CA GLY A 133 6.06 15.47 3.74
C GLY A 133 7.04 14.29 3.95
N GLY A 134 7.99 14.42 4.88
CA GLY A 134 8.94 13.34 5.22
C GLY A 134 10.33 13.49 4.62
N GLU A 135 11.16 12.45 4.78
CA GLU A 135 12.57 12.46 4.42
C GLU A 135 12.80 12.27 2.91
N PRO A 136 13.85 12.87 2.32
CA PRO A 136 14.20 12.65 0.93
C PRO A 136 14.50 11.17 0.63
N MET A 137 13.98 10.69 -0.49
CA MET A 137 14.06 9.29 -0.92
C MET A 137 15.28 9.04 -1.81
N ASN A 138 15.81 7.82 -1.77
CA ASN A 138 16.84 7.38 -2.72
C ASN A 138 16.20 6.77 -3.99
N PHE A 139 17.00 6.44 -5.01
CA PHE A 139 16.48 5.89 -6.26
C PHE A 139 15.74 4.55 -6.08
N ARG A 140 16.20 3.67 -5.18
CA ARG A 140 15.55 2.38 -4.89
C ARG A 140 14.14 2.60 -4.34
N ASP A 141 13.96 3.56 -3.45
CA ASP A 141 12.63 3.90 -2.91
C ASP A 141 11.69 4.39 -4.02
N VAL A 142 12.17 5.29 -4.88
CA VAL A 142 11.41 5.80 -6.03
C VAL A 142 11.06 4.69 -7.02
N PHE A 143 12.01 3.81 -7.29
CA PHE A 143 11.83 2.69 -8.21
C PHE A 143 10.79 1.70 -7.69
N LEU A 144 10.90 1.29 -6.41
CA LEU A 144 9.96 0.37 -5.78
C LEU A 144 8.56 0.99 -5.62
N PHE A 145 8.46 2.30 -5.46
CA PHE A 145 7.17 3.00 -5.45
C PHE A 145 6.50 3.03 -6.83
N SER A 146 7.29 3.21 -7.90
CA SER A 146 6.78 3.26 -9.26
C SER A 146 6.21 1.93 -9.76
N GLN A 147 5.43 1.97 -10.84
CA GLN A 147 4.97 0.78 -11.58
C GLN A 147 5.97 0.29 -12.65
N ALA A 148 7.24 0.70 -12.57
CA ALA A 148 8.21 0.40 -13.62
C ALA A 148 8.55 -1.09 -13.72
N LEU A 149 8.55 -1.81 -12.60
CA LEU A 149 8.78 -3.26 -12.59
C LEU A 149 7.64 -4.00 -13.28
N GLU A 150 6.41 -3.61 -12.95
CA GLU A 150 5.18 -4.14 -13.55
C GLU A 150 5.10 -3.84 -15.04
N GLY A 151 5.48 -2.62 -15.45
CA GLY A 151 5.51 -2.23 -16.86
C GLY A 151 6.57 -3.00 -17.66
N ILE A 152 7.74 -3.29 -17.07
CA ILE A 152 8.71 -4.20 -17.69
C ILE A 152 8.10 -5.60 -17.85
N THR A 153 7.44 -6.15 -16.83
CA THR A 153 6.78 -7.46 -16.96
C THR A 153 5.73 -7.45 -18.06
N ILE A 154 4.87 -6.43 -18.14
CA ILE A 154 3.90 -6.28 -19.24
C ILE A 154 4.61 -6.27 -20.59
N SER A 155 5.71 -5.51 -20.72
CA SER A 155 6.50 -5.48 -21.95
C SER A 155 7.03 -6.86 -22.34
N MET A 156 7.40 -7.70 -21.36
CA MET A 156 7.91 -9.05 -21.57
C MET A 156 6.81 -10.05 -21.95
N ILE A 157 5.59 -9.86 -21.45
CA ILE A 157 4.42 -10.64 -21.88
C ILE A 157 4.04 -10.27 -23.33
N LEU A 158 4.13 -8.99 -23.68
CA LEU A 158 3.87 -8.50 -25.03
C LEU A 158 4.95 -8.94 -26.03
N GLU A 159 6.21 -8.93 -25.62
CA GLU A 159 7.35 -9.39 -26.42
C GLU A 159 8.28 -10.24 -25.56
N PRO A 160 8.33 -11.57 -25.78
CA PRO A 160 9.01 -12.52 -24.90
C PRO A 160 10.50 -12.17 -24.72
N PRO A 161 11.05 -12.31 -23.50
CA PRO A 161 12.45 -12.00 -23.22
C PRO A 161 13.39 -12.99 -23.92
N ASN A 162 14.45 -12.47 -24.54
CA ASN A 162 15.55 -13.28 -25.04
C ASN A 162 16.51 -13.73 -23.90
N GLU A 163 17.45 -14.63 -24.18
CA GLU A 163 18.38 -15.19 -23.18
C GLU A 163 19.19 -14.11 -22.42
N ASN A 164 19.57 -13.03 -23.11
CA ASN A 164 20.31 -11.92 -22.49
C ASN A 164 19.40 -11.10 -21.57
N GLU A 165 18.14 -10.90 -21.95
CA GLU A 165 17.14 -10.22 -21.12
C GLU A 165 16.81 -11.02 -19.86
N VAL A 166 16.69 -12.35 -19.97
CA VAL A 166 16.42 -13.23 -18.83
C VAL A 166 17.46 -13.05 -17.72
N SER A 167 18.75 -13.04 -18.07
CA SER A 167 19.83 -12.89 -17.09
C SER A 167 19.75 -11.57 -16.31
N ILE A 168 19.53 -10.48 -17.02
CA ILE A 168 19.43 -9.12 -16.45
C ILE A 168 18.12 -8.97 -15.65
N LEU A 169 17.04 -9.61 -16.10
CA LEU A 169 15.76 -9.61 -15.41
C LEU A 169 15.83 -10.32 -14.06
N LEU A 170 16.53 -11.45 -13.99
CA LEU A 170 16.76 -12.17 -12.73
C LEU A 170 17.52 -11.31 -11.71
N GLU A 171 18.52 -10.56 -12.17
CA GLU A 171 19.22 -9.61 -11.29
C GLU A 171 18.28 -8.49 -10.81
N LEU A 172 17.41 -7.97 -11.68
CA LEU A 172 16.45 -6.93 -11.31
C LEU A 172 15.43 -7.47 -10.29
N PHE A 173 14.92 -8.67 -10.52
CA PHE A 173 13.99 -9.34 -9.61
C PHE A 173 14.64 -9.66 -8.27
N GLY A 174 15.91 -10.05 -8.23
CA GLY A 174 16.66 -10.21 -6.98
C GLY A 174 16.64 -8.96 -6.09
N LEU A 175 16.79 -7.79 -6.71
CA LEU A 175 16.78 -6.52 -5.99
C LEU A 175 15.36 -6.08 -5.60
N CYS A 176 14.35 -6.37 -6.42
CA CYS A 176 13.03 -5.73 -6.33
C CYS A 176 11.88 -6.65 -5.88
N LEU A 177 11.96 -7.96 -6.02
CA LEU A 177 10.92 -8.93 -5.63
C LEU A 177 11.28 -9.64 -4.34
N THR A 178 10.25 -10.00 -3.56
CA THR A 178 10.39 -10.88 -2.40
C THR A 178 10.72 -12.32 -2.84
N GLY A 179 11.22 -13.14 -1.92
CA GLY A 179 11.63 -14.51 -2.20
C GLY A 179 13.10 -14.66 -2.63
N GLY A 180 13.51 -15.91 -2.79
CA GLY A 180 14.86 -16.29 -3.21
C GLY A 180 15.01 -16.42 -4.72
N LYS A 181 16.23 -16.78 -5.16
CA LYS A 181 16.57 -16.93 -6.58
C LYS A 181 15.68 -17.95 -7.30
N GLU A 182 15.28 -19.01 -6.60
CA GLU A 182 14.37 -20.05 -7.10
C GLU A 182 12.99 -19.47 -7.43
N VAL A 183 12.48 -18.58 -6.57
CA VAL A 183 11.23 -17.87 -6.79
C VAL A 183 11.35 -16.96 -8.00
N HIS A 184 12.44 -16.18 -8.10
CA HIS A 184 12.65 -15.27 -9.24
C HIS A 184 12.76 -16.04 -10.57
N ASN A 185 13.44 -17.19 -10.58
CA ASN A 185 13.49 -18.07 -11.74
C ASN A 185 12.10 -18.57 -12.13
N ALA A 186 11.29 -19.01 -11.16
CA ALA A 186 9.93 -19.46 -11.41
C ALA A 186 9.08 -18.35 -12.03
N ILE A 187 9.13 -17.12 -11.47
CA ILE A 187 8.39 -15.97 -12.01
C ILE A 187 8.82 -15.63 -13.44
N VAL A 188 10.13 -15.64 -13.75
CA VAL A 188 10.59 -15.40 -15.13
C VAL A 188 10.09 -16.48 -16.07
N SER A 189 10.10 -17.74 -15.63
CA SER A 189 9.61 -18.88 -16.41
C SER A 189 8.11 -18.74 -16.68
N SER A 190 7.31 -18.37 -15.67
CA SER A 190 5.89 -18.09 -15.85
C SER A 190 5.64 -16.91 -16.79
N ILE A 191 6.44 -15.84 -16.72
CA ILE A 191 6.33 -14.72 -17.67
C ILE A 191 6.58 -15.17 -19.11
N GLN A 192 7.54 -16.08 -19.34
CA GLN A 192 7.79 -16.66 -20.66
C GLN A 192 6.61 -17.53 -21.13
N ASP A 193 6.01 -18.32 -20.24
CA ASP A 193 4.82 -19.11 -20.55
C ASP A 193 3.61 -18.23 -20.89
N LEU A 194 3.39 -17.16 -20.11
CA LEU A 194 2.37 -16.14 -20.41
C LEU A 194 2.63 -15.51 -21.77
N ALA A 195 3.85 -15.06 -22.06
CA ALA A 195 4.21 -14.45 -23.33
C ALA A 195 3.95 -15.40 -24.52
N LYS A 196 4.30 -16.68 -24.35
CA LYS A 196 4.10 -17.72 -25.37
C LYS A 196 2.63 -17.88 -25.71
N VAL A 197 1.75 -18.10 -24.73
CA VAL A 197 0.32 -18.28 -25.01
C VAL A 197 -0.35 -16.97 -25.48
N PHE A 198 0.07 -15.84 -24.92
CA PHE A 198 -0.46 -14.52 -25.25
C PHE A 198 -0.10 -14.05 -26.65
N SER A 199 1.07 -14.43 -27.18
CA SER A 199 1.48 -14.12 -28.55
C SER A 199 0.52 -14.71 -29.59
N SER A 200 -0.08 -15.85 -29.27
CA SER A 200 -1.01 -16.53 -30.17
C SER A 200 -2.44 -15.96 -30.10
N TYR A 201 -2.78 -15.25 -29.02
CA TYR A 201 -4.13 -14.82 -28.71
C TYR A 201 -4.55 -13.52 -29.42
N GLU A 202 -4.83 -13.59 -30.72
CA GLU A 202 -5.22 -12.41 -31.50
C GLU A 202 -6.74 -12.14 -31.48
N ASP A 203 -7.54 -13.20 -31.45
CA ASP A 203 -9.01 -13.11 -31.49
C ASP A 203 -9.60 -13.04 -30.07
N GLU A 204 -9.89 -11.82 -29.57
CA GLU A 204 -10.57 -11.64 -28.28
C GLU A 204 -12.02 -12.17 -28.32
N VAL A 205 -12.31 -13.29 -27.65
CA VAL A 205 -13.66 -13.89 -27.59
C VAL A 205 -14.46 -13.35 -26.41
N LEU A 206 -14.03 -13.60 -25.17
CA LEU A 206 -14.72 -13.13 -23.96
C LEU A 206 -13.87 -12.19 -23.12
N VAL A 207 -12.57 -12.46 -22.98
CA VAL A 207 -11.65 -11.63 -22.19
C VAL A 207 -10.88 -10.67 -23.09
N LYS A 208 -10.56 -9.48 -22.57
CA LYS A 208 -9.70 -8.53 -23.26
C LYS A 208 -8.25 -8.77 -22.90
N ARG A 209 -7.34 -8.64 -23.86
CA ARG A 209 -5.89 -8.71 -23.67
C ARG A 209 -5.41 -7.74 -22.58
N GLU A 210 -5.97 -6.53 -22.58
CA GLU A 210 -5.68 -5.50 -21.56
C GLU A 210 -6.03 -5.96 -20.13
N GLU A 211 -7.15 -6.66 -19.96
CA GLU A 211 -7.58 -7.13 -18.63
C GLU A 211 -6.63 -8.21 -18.09
N LEU A 212 -6.17 -9.11 -18.96
CA LEU A 212 -5.16 -10.12 -18.62
C LEU A 212 -3.84 -9.46 -18.18
N LEU A 213 -3.39 -8.41 -18.89
CA LEU A 213 -2.18 -7.68 -18.51
C LEU A 213 -2.32 -6.98 -17.15
N GLN A 214 -3.50 -6.44 -16.84
CA GLN A 214 -3.79 -5.85 -15.53
C GLN A 214 -3.75 -6.88 -14.39
N PHE A 215 -4.22 -8.11 -14.63
CA PHE A 215 -4.11 -9.20 -13.65
C PHE A 215 -2.65 -9.59 -13.42
N ALA A 216 -1.85 -9.69 -14.49
CA ALA A 216 -0.43 -9.98 -14.37
C ALA A 216 0.32 -8.87 -13.61
N GLN A 217 0.00 -7.60 -13.90
CA GLN A 217 0.52 -6.45 -13.18
C GLN A 217 0.21 -6.50 -11.68
N GLY A 218 -1.03 -6.81 -11.32
CA GLY A 218 -1.44 -6.93 -9.91
C GLY A 218 -0.67 -8.01 -9.17
N ALA A 219 -0.45 -9.17 -9.80
CA ALA A 219 0.32 -10.27 -9.24
C ALA A 219 1.80 -9.88 -8.98
N ILE A 220 2.45 -9.23 -9.93
CA ILE A 220 3.83 -8.73 -9.75
C ILE A 220 3.91 -7.67 -8.65
N THR A 221 2.92 -6.77 -8.57
CA THR A 221 2.84 -5.77 -7.51
C THR A 221 2.81 -6.44 -6.13
N GLY A 222 2.12 -7.57 -5.99
CA GLY A 222 2.07 -8.37 -4.76
C GLY A 222 3.42 -8.93 -4.32
N LEU A 223 4.28 -9.29 -5.27
CA LEU A 223 5.64 -9.79 -5.00
C LEU A 223 6.68 -8.67 -4.85
N LYS A 224 6.40 -7.45 -5.31
CA LYS A 224 7.33 -6.33 -5.22
C LYS A 224 7.66 -6.01 -3.76
N LYS A 225 8.93 -5.77 -3.43
CA LYS A 225 9.35 -5.30 -2.10
C LYS A 225 8.72 -3.93 -1.81
N ASN A 226 8.20 -3.75 -0.60
CA ASN A 226 7.64 -2.46 -0.20
C ASN A 226 8.77 -1.46 0.13
N ALA A 227 8.72 -0.27 -0.49
CA ALA A 227 9.72 0.78 -0.28
C ALA A 227 9.78 1.29 1.18
N ASP A 228 8.64 1.32 1.88
CA ASP A 228 8.56 1.79 3.26
C ASP A 228 9.16 0.80 4.27
N LEU A 229 9.19 -0.51 3.96
CA LEU A 229 9.70 -1.53 4.89
C LEU A 229 11.15 -1.27 5.27
N GLY A 230 12.03 -1.06 4.28
CA GLY A 230 13.45 -0.80 4.55
C GLY A 230 13.66 0.45 5.40
N ARG A 231 12.88 1.51 5.17
CA ARG A 231 12.93 2.72 5.99
C ARG A 231 12.45 2.47 7.41
N ILE A 232 11.33 1.77 7.58
CA ILE A 232 10.85 1.40 8.91
C ILE A 232 11.91 0.58 9.65
N ASP A 233 12.59 -0.35 8.99
CA ASP A 233 13.64 -1.17 9.59
C ASP A 233 14.88 -0.34 10.00
N THR A 234 15.29 0.64 9.20
CA THR A 234 16.37 1.57 9.57
C THR A 234 16.02 2.45 10.77
N VAL A 235 14.79 2.98 10.83
CA VAL A 235 14.36 3.80 11.97
C VAL A 235 14.16 2.93 13.22
N ALA A 236 13.59 1.73 13.06
CA ALA A 236 13.38 0.80 14.17
C ALA A 236 14.72 0.31 14.76
N SER A 237 15.72 0.01 13.93
CA SER A 237 17.07 -0.35 14.41
C SER A 237 17.77 0.81 15.12
N ALA A 238 17.65 2.05 14.61
CA ALA A 238 18.17 3.23 15.29
C ALA A 238 17.52 3.46 16.66
N LEU A 239 16.19 3.29 16.77
CA LEU A 239 15.47 3.39 18.04
C LEU A 239 15.84 2.26 19.01
N ARG A 240 16.02 1.03 18.52
CA ARG A 240 16.51 -0.11 19.32
C ARG A 240 17.89 0.17 19.90
N LYS A 241 18.83 0.64 19.07
CA LYS A 241 20.16 1.02 19.55
C LYS A 241 20.10 2.12 20.62
N LYS A 242 19.24 3.13 20.42
CA LYS A 242 19.01 4.18 21.42
C LYS A 242 18.44 3.62 22.72
N LEU A 243 17.60 2.59 22.64
CA LEU A 243 17.02 1.89 23.79
C LEU A 243 18.08 1.07 24.54
N ASP A 244 18.95 0.36 23.82
CA ASP A 244 20.06 -0.39 24.41
C ASP A 244 21.05 0.54 25.12
N GLU A 245 21.34 1.70 24.53
CA GLU A 245 22.16 2.75 25.15
C GLU A 245 21.52 3.32 26.43
N MET A 246 20.19 3.48 26.46
CA MET A 246 19.44 3.92 27.65
C MET A 246 19.41 2.83 28.73
N ALA A 247 19.24 1.57 28.34
CA ALA A 247 19.26 0.42 29.25
C ALA A 247 20.65 0.21 29.88
N ALA A 248 21.73 0.37 29.09
CA ALA A 248 23.10 0.26 29.56
C ALA A 248 23.51 1.38 30.53
N ARG A 249 22.85 2.55 30.46
CA ARG A 249 22.99 3.62 31.45
C ARG A 249 22.29 3.29 32.79
N GLY A 250 21.44 2.26 32.82
CA GLY A 250 20.49 2.00 33.90
C GLY A 250 20.68 0.74 34.76
N GLU A 251 21.71 -0.09 34.61
CA GLU A 251 21.90 -1.27 35.51
C GLU A 251 22.70 -1.00 36.81
N PRO A 252 22.41 -1.76 37.89
CA PRO A 252 22.60 -1.32 39.27
C PRO A 252 23.95 -1.68 39.88
N VAL A 253 24.40 -0.82 40.81
CA VAL A 253 25.41 -1.11 41.82
C VAL A 253 24.93 -2.28 42.70
N ALA A 254 25.40 -3.48 42.40
CA ALA A 254 25.45 -4.59 43.34
C ALA A 254 26.85 -4.68 43.96
N GLU A 255 26.87 -4.75 45.29
CA GLU A 255 27.99 -5.03 46.20
C GLU A 255 29.00 -3.90 46.50
N SER A 256 28.57 -2.95 47.34
CA SER A 256 29.12 -2.75 48.71
C SER A 256 28.65 -1.42 49.33
N HIS A 257 28.37 -1.48 50.62
CA HIS A 257 27.97 -0.44 51.60
C HIS A 257 28.15 1.05 51.25
N GLU A 258 27.06 1.85 51.31
CA GLU A 258 26.80 2.88 52.35
C GLU A 258 25.49 3.67 52.05
N THR A 259 24.69 3.86 53.09
CA THR A 259 23.25 4.19 53.09
C THR A 259 22.93 5.69 53.09
N ALA A 260 23.47 6.46 52.14
CA ALA A 260 23.07 7.87 51.99
C ALA A 260 22.96 8.36 50.53
N SER A 261 23.46 7.61 49.55
CA SER A 261 23.59 8.07 48.15
C SER A 261 22.46 7.62 47.22
N LYS A 262 21.64 6.64 47.59
CA LYS A 262 20.62 6.04 46.69
C LYS A 262 19.27 6.76 46.69
N GLU A 263 18.97 7.56 47.72
CA GLU A 263 17.69 8.27 47.85
C GLU A 263 17.66 9.58 47.03
N THR A 264 18.83 10.11 46.63
CA THR A 264 18.94 11.46 46.03
C THR A 264 18.89 11.45 44.49
N THR A 265 19.37 10.40 43.84
CA THR A 265 19.57 10.40 42.37
C THR A 265 18.27 10.18 41.59
N ILE A 266 17.34 9.39 42.13
CA ILE A 266 16.06 9.00 41.49
C ILE A 266 15.00 10.12 41.55
N ASN A 267 15.17 11.08 42.47
CA ASN A 267 14.22 12.19 42.69
C ASN A 267 14.65 13.50 42.00
N THR A 268 15.51 13.43 40.98
CA THR A 268 15.95 14.61 40.22
C THR A 268 15.06 14.83 39.00
N ILE A 269 14.77 16.09 38.67
CA ILE A 269 14.00 16.45 37.47
C ILE A 269 14.68 15.92 36.19
N GLU A 270 16.01 15.80 36.19
CA GLU A 270 16.77 15.20 35.08
C GLU A 270 16.49 13.71 34.89
N ALA A 271 16.39 12.92 35.98
CA ALA A 271 16.01 11.51 35.90
C ALA A 271 14.58 11.33 35.37
N LEU A 272 13.66 12.22 35.75
CA LEU A 272 12.29 12.25 35.22
C LEU A 272 12.27 12.57 33.71
N LYS A 273 13.10 13.50 33.25
CA LYS A 273 13.29 13.80 31.82
C LYS A 273 13.82 12.59 31.05
N GLU A 274 14.80 11.89 31.60
CA GLU A 274 15.36 10.68 30.98
C GLU A 274 14.32 9.56 30.89
N ALA A 275 13.53 9.34 31.94
CA ALA A 275 12.44 8.37 31.95
C ALA A 275 11.36 8.67 30.90
N LEU A 276 10.95 9.95 30.76
CA LEU A 276 10.02 10.37 29.71
C LEU A 276 10.59 10.12 28.31
N ALA A 277 11.87 10.43 28.09
CA ALA A 277 12.53 10.16 26.82
C ALA A 277 12.55 8.65 26.52
N HIS A 278 12.78 7.81 27.53
CA HIS A 278 12.80 6.36 27.42
C HIS A 278 11.43 5.80 26.98
N ILE A 279 10.35 6.26 27.62
CA ILE A 279 8.97 5.85 27.33
C ILE A 279 8.54 6.27 25.92
N ARG A 280 8.95 7.47 25.48
CA ARG A 280 8.67 7.95 24.11
C ARG A 280 9.35 7.10 23.05
N VAL A 281 10.60 6.72 23.26
CA VAL A 281 11.33 5.82 22.35
C VAL A 281 10.60 4.48 22.25
N CYS A 282 10.17 3.91 23.39
CA CYS A 282 9.38 2.68 23.42
C CYS A 282 8.06 2.80 22.64
N SER A 283 7.28 3.84 22.90
CA SER A 283 5.99 4.09 22.23
C SER A 283 6.16 4.28 20.71
N THR A 284 7.19 5.01 20.31
CA THR A 284 7.52 5.26 18.89
C THR A 284 7.92 3.97 18.18
N LEU A 285 8.77 3.15 18.79
CA LEU A 285 9.19 1.87 18.23
C LEU A 285 8.00 0.91 18.08
N GLU A 286 7.13 0.82 19.08
CA GLU A 286 5.91 0.01 19.01
C GLU A 286 5.00 0.46 17.85
N GLY A 287 4.83 1.78 17.68
CA GLY A 287 4.04 2.35 16.58
C GLY A 287 4.61 2.04 15.19
N LEU A 288 5.94 2.02 15.06
CA LEU A 288 6.62 1.64 13.81
C LEU A 288 6.47 0.15 13.50
N LEU A 289 6.58 -0.73 14.51
CA LEU A 289 6.35 -2.17 14.33
C LEU A 289 4.90 -2.49 13.95
N LEU A 290 3.93 -1.80 14.55
CA LEU A 290 2.52 -1.91 14.14
C LEU A 290 2.28 -1.41 12.72
N LYS A 291 2.93 -0.30 12.33
CA LYS A 291 2.91 0.17 10.94
C LYS A 291 3.52 -0.86 9.99
N LYS A 292 4.66 -1.46 10.36
CA LYS A 292 5.32 -2.54 9.59
C LYS A 292 4.39 -3.74 9.38
N LYS A 293 3.64 -4.13 10.42
CA LYS A 293 2.64 -5.20 10.37
C LYS A 293 1.51 -4.90 9.38
N ALA A 294 0.99 -3.67 9.38
CA ALA A 294 -0.13 -3.26 8.55
C ALA A 294 0.19 -3.11 7.05
N LEU A 295 1.47 -3.04 6.67
CA LEU A 295 1.87 -2.94 5.26
C LEU A 295 1.66 -4.28 4.55
N SER A 296 0.67 -4.36 3.67
CA SER A 296 0.51 -5.45 2.70
C SER A 296 0.77 -4.93 1.28
N ASN A 297 1.28 -5.80 0.41
CA ASN A 297 1.39 -5.55 -1.01
C ASN A 297 0.40 -6.47 -1.73
N GLY A 298 -0.09 -6.04 -2.90
CA GLY A 298 -0.93 -6.86 -3.77
C GLY A 298 -2.40 -6.91 -3.38
N ASP A 299 -3.12 -7.87 -3.97
CA ASP A 299 -4.55 -8.05 -3.77
C ASP A 299 -4.88 -8.57 -2.37
N SER A 300 -6.06 -8.20 -1.86
CA SER A 300 -6.66 -8.89 -0.71
C SER A 300 -7.12 -10.29 -1.12
N PRO A 301 -7.33 -11.22 -0.16
CA PRO A 301 -7.86 -12.55 -0.46
C PRO A 301 -9.15 -12.53 -1.28
N GLU A 302 -10.04 -11.58 -0.99
CA GLU A 302 -11.32 -11.42 -1.69
C GLU A 302 -11.13 -10.97 -3.13
N ILE A 303 -10.24 -9.99 -3.36
CA ILE A 303 -9.95 -9.48 -4.72
C ILE A 303 -9.27 -10.58 -5.55
N HIS A 304 -8.34 -11.32 -4.97
CA HIS A 304 -7.67 -12.43 -5.63
C HIS A 304 -8.69 -13.52 -6.04
N ALA A 305 -9.54 -13.96 -5.10
CA ALA A 305 -10.59 -14.93 -5.38
C ALA A 305 -11.53 -14.48 -6.50
N GLN A 306 -11.98 -13.21 -6.48
CA GLN A 306 -12.82 -12.65 -7.53
C GLN A 306 -12.16 -12.70 -8.93
N LYS A 307 -10.85 -12.39 -9.03
CA LYS A 307 -10.12 -12.45 -10.30
C LYS A 307 -10.02 -13.89 -10.82
N VAL A 308 -9.63 -14.83 -9.95
CA VAL A 308 -9.49 -16.25 -10.31
C VAL A 308 -10.84 -16.86 -10.70
N ASP A 309 -11.88 -16.63 -9.90
CA ASP A 309 -13.24 -17.14 -10.16
C ASP A 309 -13.78 -16.60 -11.48
N LYS A 310 -13.54 -15.32 -11.79
CA LYS A 310 -13.90 -14.74 -13.08
C LYS A 310 -13.24 -15.51 -14.23
N LEU A 311 -11.94 -15.77 -14.16
CA LEU A 311 -11.24 -16.52 -15.22
C LEU A 311 -11.73 -17.97 -15.32
N LYS A 312 -12.02 -18.64 -14.19
CA LYS A 312 -12.57 -20.00 -14.14
C LYS A 312 -13.94 -20.08 -14.82
N VAL A 313 -14.85 -19.18 -14.48
CA VAL A 313 -16.19 -19.10 -15.10
C VAL A 313 -16.10 -18.86 -16.61
N LEU A 314 -15.15 -18.02 -17.06
CA LEU A 314 -14.94 -17.76 -18.48
C LEU A 314 -14.34 -18.98 -19.21
N SER A 315 -13.40 -19.68 -18.58
CA SER A 315 -12.84 -20.93 -19.09
C SER A 315 -13.92 -22.01 -19.26
N GLU A 316 -14.78 -22.20 -18.25
CA GLU A 316 -15.93 -23.11 -18.31
C GLU A 316 -16.92 -22.71 -19.41
N SER A 317 -17.19 -21.40 -19.55
CA SER A 317 -18.07 -20.87 -20.58
C SER A 317 -17.54 -21.16 -21.98
N LEU A 318 -16.23 -20.98 -22.21
CA LEU A 318 -15.59 -21.33 -23.49
C LEU A 318 -15.60 -22.83 -23.75
N ALA A 319 -15.35 -23.66 -22.74
CA ALA A 319 -15.41 -25.11 -22.88
C ALA A 319 -16.83 -25.58 -23.26
N SER A 320 -17.86 -25.01 -22.63
CA SER A 320 -19.26 -25.30 -22.97
C SER A 320 -19.62 -24.84 -24.39
N SER A 321 -19.14 -23.66 -24.81
CA SER A 321 -19.35 -23.11 -26.15
C SER A 321 -18.65 -23.96 -27.23
N THR A 322 -17.43 -24.41 -26.94
CA THR A 322 -16.65 -25.31 -27.80
C THR A 322 -17.37 -26.64 -27.98
N THR A 323 -17.83 -27.26 -26.89
CA THR A 323 -18.59 -28.52 -26.92
C THR A 323 -19.88 -28.39 -27.74
N LYS A 324 -20.60 -27.27 -27.58
CA LYS A 324 -21.82 -26.98 -28.36
C LYS A 324 -21.53 -26.82 -29.85
N SER A 325 -20.41 -26.19 -30.19
CA SER A 325 -19.99 -26.01 -31.58
C SER A 325 -19.50 -27.31 -32.21
N GLU A 326 -18.80 -28.15 -31.43
CA GLU A 326 -18.36 -29.49 -31.84
C GLU A 326 -19.53 -30.41 -32.17
N LYS A 327 -20.59 -30.37 -31.36
CA LYS A 327 -21.85 -31.05 -31.67
C LYS A 327 -22.44 -30.58 -32.99
N ARG A 328 -22.52 -29.26 -33.23
CA ARG A 328 -23.04 -28.70 -34.49
C ARG A 328 -22.21 -29.09 -35.71
N ILE A 329 -20.89 -29.12 -35.58
CA ILE A 329 -20.00 -29.62 -36.65
C ILE A 329 -20.31 -31.08 -36.96
N SER A 330 -20.49 -31.90 -35.93
CA SER A 330 -20.82 -33.32 -36.09
C SER A 330 -22.16 -33.51 -36.80
N ASP A 331 -23.18 -32.74 -36.40
CA ASP A 331 -24.48 -32.72 -37.04
C ASP A 331 -24.39 -32.28 -38.52
N HIS A 332 -23.63 -31.22 -38.83
CA HIS A 332 -23.42 -30.76 -40.20
C HIS A 332 -22.64 -31.77 -41.06
N ARG A 333 -21.65 -32.46 -40.48
CA ARG A 333 -20.91 -33.53 -41.17
C ARG A 333 -21.83 -34.68 -41.55
N LEU A 334 -22.71 -35.09 -40.64
CA LEU A 334 -23.72 -36.12 -40.91
C LEU A 334 -24.66 -35.70 -42.06
N GLN A 335 -25.23 -34.49 -42.00
CA GLN A 335 -26.09 -33.98 -43.07
C GLN A 335 -25.38 -33.91 -44.43
N LYS A 336 -24.11 -33.51 -44.44
CA LYS A 336 -23.30 -33.48 -45.66
C LYS A 336 -23.05 -34.89 -46.20
N GLU A 337 -22.74 -35.84 -45.33
CA GLU A 337 -22.57 -37.25 -45.73
C GLU A 337 -23.86 -37.82 -46.35
N GLU A 338 -25.02 -37.55 -45.73
CA GLU A 338 -26.32 -37.93 -46.26
C GLU A 338 -26.60 -37.30 -47.63
N ALA A 339 -26.32 -36.00 -47.80
CA ALA A 339 -26.50 -35.28 -49.07
C ALA A 339 -25.61 -35.84 -50.19
N VAL A 340 -24.37 -36.18 -49.88
CA VAL A 340 -23.43 -36.81 -50.83
C VAL A 340 -23.88 -38.22 -51.18
N LYS A 341 -24.29 -39.02 -50.20
CA LYS A 341 -24.82 -40.37 -50.43
C LYS A 341 -26.05 -40.34 -51.32
N PHE A 342 -26.98 -39.42 -51.05
CA PHE A 342 -28.16 -39.23 -51.88
C PHE A 342 -27.79 -38.83 -53.31
N ARG A 343 -26.80 -37.95 -53.50
CA ARG A 343 -26.30 -37.59 -54.83
C ARG A 343 -25.78 -38.80 -55.60
N VAL A 344 -25.00 -39.67 -54.96
CA VAL A 344 -24.46 -40.88 -55.60
C VAL A 344 -25.59 -41.82 -56.01
N THR A 345 -26.54 -42.10 -55.12
CA THR A 345 -27.70 -42.95 -55.44
C THR A 345 -28.53 -42.37 -56.58
N LYS A 346 -28.79 -41.05 -56.55
CA LYS A 346 -29.57 -40.40 -57.60
C LYS A 346 -28.85 -40.40 -58.94
N ALA A 347 -27.52 -40.21 -58.93
CA ALA A 347 -26.69 -40.27 -60.12
C ALA A 347 -26.71 -41.66 -60.78
N THR A 348 -26.68 -42.73 -59.97
CA THR A 348 -26.78 -44.10 -60.49
C THR A 348 -28.15 -44.38 -61.09
N GLU A 349 -29.24 -44.02 -60.40
CA GLU A 349 -30.62 -44.22 -60.89
C GLU A 349 -30.85 -43.49 -62.23
N VAL A 350 -30.51 -42.20 -62.29
CA VAL A 350 -30.72 -41.39 -63.51
C VAL A 350 -29.79 -41.85 -64.63
N GLY A 351 -28.56 -42.25 -64.30
CA GLY A 351 -27.61 -42.79 -65.28
C GLY A 351 -28.03 -44.12 -65.88
N GLU A 352 -28.75 -44.96 -65.13
CA GLU A 352 -29.36 -46.18 -65.65
C GLU A 352 -30.51 -45.88 -66.62
N ILE A 353 -31.41 -44.95 -66.26
CA ILE A 353 -32.50 -44.49 -67.13
C ILE A 353 -31.94 -43.89 -68.43
N GLU A 354 -30.91 -43.06 -68.33
CA GLU A 354 -30.26 -42.46 -69.51
C GLU A 354 -29.66 -43.53 -70.44
N LYS A 355 -29.01 -44.57 -69.88
CA LYS A 355 -28.46 -45.69 -70.66
C LYS A 355 -29.54 -46.53 -71.33
N GLU A 356 -30.61 -46.85 -70.61
CA GLU A 356 -31.75 -47.59 -71.14
C GLU A 356 -32.38 -46.84 -72.32
N LEU A 357 -32.69 -45.55 -72.14
CA LEU A 357 -33.22 -44.69 -73.21
C LEU A 357 -32.24 -44.56 -74.38
N SER A 358 -30.93 -44.49 -74.12
CA SER A 358 -29.91 -44.42 -75.18
C SER A 358 -29.82 -45.72 -75.98
N ALA A 359 -29.93 -46.87 -75.32
CA ALA A 359 -29.95 -48.17 -75.97
C ALA A 359 -31.24 -48.40 -76.76
N GLU A 360 -32.38 -47.96 -76.22
CA GLU A 360 -33.67 -47.94 -76.93
C GLU A 360 -33.59 -47.06 -78.17
N VAL A 361 -33.03 -45.85 -78.06
CA VAL A 361 -32.78 -44.95 -79.21
C VAL A 361 -31.90 -45.65 -80.24
N ALA A 362 -30.76 -46.23 -79.86
CA ALA A 362 -29.86 -46.92 -80.80
C ALA A 362 -30.52 -48.13 -81.49
N GLY A 363 -31.36 -48.89 -80.76
CA GLY A 363 -32.15 -49.98 -81.32
C GLY A 363 -33.22 -49.49 -82.30
N LEU A 364 -33.89 -48.39 -81.96
CA LEU A 364 -34.87 -47.71 -82.81
C LEU A 364 -34.21 -47.04 -84.02
N GLU A 365 -32.96 -46.58 -83.94
CA GLU A 365 -32.18 -46.05 -85.07
C GLU A 365 -31.87 -47.14 -86.11
N LYS A 366 -31.60 -48.36 -85.66
CA LYS A 366 -31.41 -49.51 -86.55
C LYS A 366 -32.71 -49.91 -87.27
N GLN A 367 -33.86 -49.72 -86.61
CA GLN A 367 -35.19 -49.90 -87.22
C GLN A 367 -35.64 -48.69 -88.07
N ARG A 368 -35.19 -47.47 -87.74
CA ARG A 368 -35.41 -46.20 -88.47
C ARG A 368 -34.89 -46.27 -89.90
N ASP A 369 -33.72 -46.87 -90.13
CA ASP A 369 -33.17 -47.09 -91.47
C ASP A 369 -34.11 -47.96 -92.35
N GLN A 370 -35.06 -48.67 -91.73
CA GLN A 370 -36.12 -49.44 -92.37
C GLN A 370 -37.49 -48.72 -92.45
N LEU A 371 -37.76 -47.77 -91.55
CA LEU A 371 -39.02 -47.00 -91.44
C LEU A 371 -38.92 -45.56 -91.98
N GLU A 372 -37.80 -45.18 -92.58
CA GLU A 372 -37.57 -43.92 -93.32
C GLU A 372 -38.64 -43.65 -94.42
N ALA A 373 -39.49 -44.63 -94.69
CA ALA A 373 -40.69 -44.55 -95.52
C ALA A 373 -42.00 -44.14 -94.77
N GLU A 374 -42.19 -44.47 -93.49
CA GLU A 374 -43.32 -44.07 -92.61
C GLU A 374 -43.05 -42.72 -91.87
N LEU A 375 -41.85 -42.19 -92.07
CA LEU A 375 -41.15 -41.00 -91.57
C LEU A 375 -41.97 -39.79 -91.10
N LYS A 376 -43.00 -39.37 -91.86
CA LYS A 376 -43.72 -38.11 -91.55
C LYS A 376 -44.59 -38.19 -90.31
N LYS A 377 -45.20 -39.35 -90.05
CA LYS A 377 -46.09 -39.54 -88.89
C LYS A 377 -45.29 -39.75 -87.60
N VAL A 378 -44.11 -40.35 -87.71
CA VAL A 378 -43.16 -40.64 -86.63
C VAL A 378 -42.40 -39.37 -86.17
N SER A 379 -42.27 -38.34 -87.01
CA SER A 379 -41.64 -37.06 -86.66
C SER A 379 -42.21 -36.42 -85.38
N ILE A 380 -43.53 -36.49 -85.18
CA ILE A 380 -44.19 -35.94 -83.98
C ILE A 380 -43.81 -36.76 -82.73
N SER A 381 -43.70 -38.08 -82.85
CA SER A 381 -43.32 -38.98 -81.75
C SER A 381 -41.82 -38.91 -81.41
N LEU A 382 -40.94 -38.70 -82.40
CA LEU A 382 -39.51 -38.45 -82.19
C LEU A 382 -39.29 -37.16 -81.39
N ALA A 383 -39.96 -36.07 -81.78
CA ALA A 383 -39.90 -34.81 -81.04
C ALA A 383 -40.35 -34.98 -79.58
N ALA A 384 -41.38 -35.81 -79.33
CA ALA A 384 -41.84 -36.13 -77.97
C ALA A 384 -40.84 -36.98 -77.15
N ALA A 385 -40.07 -37.88 -77.78
CA ALA A 385 -39.03 -38.66 -77.10
C ALA A 385 -37.78 -37.83 -76.80
N GLN A 386 -37.34 -37.00 -77.76
CA GLN A 386 -36.23 -36.07 -77.58
C GLN A 386 -36.53 -35.02 -76.50
N ALA A 387 -37.76 -34.50 -76.45
CA ALA A 387 -38.19 -33.61 -75.37
C ALA A 387 -38.13 -34.30 -74.00
N ARG A 388 -38.54 -35.57 -73.90
CA ARG A 388 -38.45 -36.35 -72.65
C ARG A 388 -37.01 -36.59 -72.22
N LEU A 389 -36.11 -36.96 -73.13
CA LEU A 389 -34.68 -37.12 -72.84
C LEU A 389 -34.05 -35.79 -72.38
N HIS A 390 -34.41 -34.69 -73.02
CA HIS A 390 -33.93 -33.37 -72.66
C HIS A 390 -34.40 -32.96 -71.26
N ASN A 391 -35.68 -33.14 -70.94
CA ASN A 391 -36.22 -32.84 -69.62
C ASN A 391 -35.53 -33.65 -68.52
N VAL A 392 -35.32 -34.96 -68.71
CA VAL A 392 -34.62 -35.80 -67.71
C VAL A 392 -33.17 -35.35 -67.50
N ARG A 393 -32.48 -34.89 -68.55
CA ARG A 393 -31.12 -34.32 -68.43
C ARG A 393 -31.12 -32.98 -67.70
N GLU A 394 -32.09 -32.12 -68.00
CA GLU A 394 -32.21 -30.82 -67.34
C GLU A 394 -32.54 -30.98 -65.85
N GLU A 395 -33.50 -31.85 -65.50
CA GLU A 395 -33.83 -32.19 -64.11
C GLU A 395 -32.62 -32.75 -63.35
N ARG A 396 -31.81 -33.59 -64.00
CA ARG A 396 -30.56 -34.11 -63.45
C ARG A 396 -29.57 -32.98 -63.16
N ASP A 397 -29.37 -32.10 -64.11
CA ASP A 397 -28.38 -31.02 -64.00
C ASP A 397 -28.81 -29.99 -62.94
N GLN A 398 -30.10 -29.63 -62.90
CA GLN A 398 -30.69 -28.81 -61.84
C GLN A 398 -30.56 -29.46 -60.45
N PHE A 399 -30.74 -30.78 -60.37
CA PHE A 399 -30.57 -31.53 -59.13
C PHE A 399 -29.11 -31.50 -58.63
N TYR A 400 -28.14 -31.70 -59.52
CA TYR A 400 -26.72 -31.62 -59.16
C TYR A 400 -26.34 -30.23 -58.68
N GLU A 401 -26.78 -29.18 -59.39
CA GLU A 401 -26.52 -27.81 -59.01
C GLU A 401 -27.10 -27.49 -57.61
N ALA A 402 -28.35 -27.87 -57.34
CA ALA A 402 -28.96 -27.69 -56.02
C ALA A 402 -28.25 -28.48 -54.92
N ASN A 403 -27.83 -29.73 -55.19
CA ASN A 403 -27.10 -30.55 -54.23
C ASN A 403 -25.71 -29.98 -53.92
N ASP A 404 -24.97 -29.54 -54.94
CA ASP A 404 -23.65 -28.92 -54.79
C ASP A 404 -23.74 -27.62 -53.96
N GLN A 405 -24.80 -26.82 -54.13
CA GLN A 405 -25.07 -25.65 -53.29
C GLN A 405 -25.27 -26.04 -51.81
N ILE A 406 -26.00 -27.12 -51.52
CA ILE A 406 -26.20 -27.61 -50.14
C ILE A 406 -24.87 -28.06 -49.52
N VAL A 407 -24.09 -28.84 -50.25
CA VAL A 407 -22.78 -29.34 -49.78
C VAL A 407 -21.83 -28.17 -49.53
N ALA A 408 -21.79 -27.17 -50.41
CA ALA A 408 -20.99 -25.97 -50.24
C ALA A 408 -21.42 -25.16 -49.01
N HIS A 409 -22.72 -24.96 -48.80
CA HIS A 409 -23.23 -24.23 -47.64
C HIS A 409 -22.87 -24.93 -46.31
N LEU A 410 -23.07 -26.25 -46.23
CA LEU A 410 -22.69 -27.03 -45.04
C LEU A 410 -21.19 -26.96 -44.78
N LYS A 411 -20.36 -26.98 -45.83
CA LYS A 411 -18.91 -26.85 -45.70
C LYS A 411 -18.52 -25.47 -45.15
N THR A 412 -19.07 -24.39 -45.67
CA THR A 412 -18.82 -23.04 -45.15
C THR A 412 -19.19 -22.92 -43.66
N LYS A 413 -20.34 -23.49 -43.26
CA LYS A 413 -20.76 -23.49 -41.85
C LYS A 413 -19.84 -24.31 -40.95
N GLU A 414 -19.36 -25.46 -41.43
CA GLU A 414 -18.35 -26.28 -40.74
C GLU A 414 -17.06 -25.49 -40.53
N ASP A 415 -16.56 -24.82 -41.57
CA ASP A 415 -15.30 -24.07 -41.52
C ASP A 415 -15.40 -22.82 -40.62
N GLU A 416 -16.54 -22.12 -40.63
CA GLU A 416 -16.85 -21.02 -39.69
C GLU A 416 -16.83 -21.49 -38.23
N LEU A 417 -17.51 -22.60 -37.92
CA LEU A 417 -17.55 -23.16 -36.56
C LEU A 417 -16.17 -23.68 -36.13
N SER A 418 -15.42 -24.30 -37.05
CA SER A 418 -14.07 -24.80 -36.78
C SER A 418 -13.12 -23.67 -36.41
N ARG A 419 -13.19 -22.54 -37.12
CA ARG A 419 -12.40 -21.34 -36.80
C ARG A 419 -12.76 -20.78 -35.43
N SER A 420 -14.06 -20.63 -35.14
CA SER A 420 -14.53 -20.17 -33.83
C SER A 420 -14.13 -21.11 -32.68
N MET A 421 -14.12 -22.42 -32.90
CA MET A 421 -13.63 -23.39 -31.91
C MET A 421 -12.13 -23.25 -31.68
N GLY A 422 -11.34 -22.96 -32.73
CA GLY A 422 -9.92 -22.66 -32.62
C GLY A 422 -9.65 -21.48 -31.68
N SER A 423 -10.31 -20.35 -31.91
CA SER A 423 -10.18 -19.15 -31.07
C SER A 423 -10.64 -19.40 -29.63
N CYS A 424 -11.75 -20.12 -29.42
CA CYS A 424 -12.20 -20.50 -28.06
C CYS A 424 -11.19 -21.41 -27.34
N ARG A 425 -10.62 -22.43 -28.00
CA ARG A 425 -9.64 -23.33 -27.36
C ARG A 425 -8.38 -22.58 -26.98
N GLN A 426 -7.91 -21.71 -27.86
CA GLN A 426 -6.76 -20.86 -27.60
C GLN A 426 -6.96 -19.93 -26.40
N GLU A 427 -8.13 -19.30 -26.29
CA GLU A 427 -8.43 -18.47 -25.13
C GLU A 427 -8.54 -19.28 -23.83
N VAL A 428 -9.04 -20.53 -23.87
CA VAL A 428 -8.98 -21.43 -22.69
C VAL A 428 -7.54 -21.67 -22.24
N ASP A 429 -6.62 -21.93 -23.17
CA ASP A 429 -5.21 -22.15 -22.85
C ASP A 429 -4.57 -20.90 -22.22
N VAL A 430 -4.92 -19.71 -22.72
CA VAL A 430 -4.52 -18.42 -22.13
C VAL A 430 -5.07 -18.28 -20.72
N LEU A 431 -6.38 -18.49 -20.52
CA LEU A 431 -7.02 -18.36 -19.21
C LEU A 431 -6.42 -19.31 -18.18
N ASN A 432 -6.18 -20.57 -18.55
CA ASN A 432 -5.58 -21.55 -17.65
C ASN A 432 -4.15 -21.16 -17.26
N THR A 433 -3.35 -20.65 -18.20
CA THR A 433 -1.99 -20.16 -17.91
C THR A 433 -2.03 -18.96 -16.96
N TRP A 434 -2.98 -18.05 -17.15
CA TRP A 434 -3.19 -16.91 -16.26
C TRP A 434 -3.65 -17.33 -14.86
N ILE A 435 -4.59 -18.28 -14.76
CA ILE A 435 -5.06 -18.82 -13.48
C ILE A 435 -3.88 -19.42 -12.70
N ASN A 436 -3.09 -20.29 -13.34
CA ASN A 436 -1.93 -20.89 -12.69
C ASN A 436 -0.94 -19.82 -12.21
N PHE A 437 -0.61 -18.84 -13.07
CA PHE A 437 0.28 -17.75 -12.69
C PHE A 437 -0.24 -16.93 -11.49
N LEU A 438 -1.54 -16.61 -11.47
CA LEU A 438 -2.16 -15.88 -10.37
C LEU A 438 -2.15 -16.70 -9.08
N GLU A 439 -2.52 -17.97 -9.14
CA GLU A 439 -2.55 -18.87 -7.98
C GLU A 439 -1.13 -19.08 -7.42
N ASP A 440 -0.14 -19.39 -8.27
CA ASP A 440 1.26 -19.59 -7.86
C ASP A 440 1.85 -18.32 -7.23
N THR A 441 1.62 -17.16 -7.86
CA THR A 441 2.09 -15.86 -7.34
C THR A 441 1.42 -15.51 -6.02
N TYR A 442 0.13 -15.80 -5.86
CA TYR A 442 -0.60 -15.54 -4.63
C TYR A 442 -0.12 -16.43 -3.48
N VAL A 443 0.17 -17.71 -3.73
CA VAL A 443 0.78 -18.60 -2.73
C VAL A 443 2.11 -18.05 -2.25
N LEU A 444 2.96 -17.58 -3.16
CA LEU A 444 4.23 -16.93 -2.83
C LEU A 444 4.02 -15.66 -1.99
N GLN A 445 3.09 -14.80 -2.38
CA GLN A 445 2.74 -13.58 -1.66
C GLN A 445 2.25 -13.89 -0.24
N CYS A 446 1.35 -14.86 -0.07
CA CYS A 446 0.85 -15.32 1.23
C CYS A 446 1.98 -15.85 2.11
N SER A 447 2.85 -16.72 1.58
CA SER A 447 3.96 -17.29 2.34
C SER A 447 4.91 -16.22 2.89
N TYR A 448 5.18 -15.18 2.09
CA TYR A 448 6.00 -14.06 2.50
C TYR A 448 5.28 -13.17 3.52
N ALA A 449 4.00 -12.87 3.30
CA ALA A 449 3.19 -12.09 4.22
C ALA A 449 3.10 -12.75 5.59
N GLU A 450 2.88 -14.07 5.65
CA GLU A 450 2.86 -14.86 6.88
C GLU A 450 4.21 -14.86 7.59
N THR A 451 5.31 -15.05 6.86
CA THR A 451 6.67 -15.06 7.43
C THR A 451 7.02 -13.70 8.01
N LYS A 452 6.73 -12.62 7.27
CA LYS A 452 6.90 -11.24 7.73
C LYS A 452 6.02 -10.94 8.94
N GLU A 453 4.76 -11.33 8.92
CA GLU A 453 3.84 -11.12 10.06
C GLU A 453 4.33 -11.85 11.31
N LYS A 454 4.76 -13.11 11.20
CA LYS A 454 5.35 -13.87 12.31
C LYS A 454 6.57 -13.14 12.88
N HIS A 455 7.51 -12.75 12.02
CA HIS A 455 8.70 -12.00 12.45
C HIS A 455 8.35 -10.69 13.18
N VAL A 456 7.42 -9.90 12.62
CA VAL A 456 7.00 -8.63 13.23
C VAL A 456 6.23 -8.85 14.53
N ASN A 457 5.43 -9.91 14.64
CA ASN A 457 4.77 -10.28 15.89
C ASN A 457 5.80 -10.67 16.95
N ASP A 458 6.80 -11.50 16.62
CA ASP A 458 7.87 -11.86 17.54
C ASP A 458 8.67 -10.62 17.99
N GLU A 459 8.98 -9.69 17.08
CA GLU A 459 9.60 -8.40 17.42
C GLU A 459 8.72 -7.57 18.36
N LEU A 460 7.42 -7.50 18.08
CA LEU A 460 6.46 -6.73 18.85
C LEU A 460 6.27 -7.32 20.25
N GLU A 461 6.20 -8.64 20.39
CA GLU A 461 6.07 -9.33 21.68
C GLU A 461 7.29 -9.09 22.57
N ARG A 462 8.51 -9.22 22.01
CA ARG A 462 9.75 -8.92 22.75
C ARG A 462 9.78 -7.46 23.21
N HIS A 463 9.42 -6.53 22.33
CA HIS A 463 9.39 -5.10 22.65
C HIS A 463 8.32 -4.77 23.69
N GLN A 464 7.13 -5.37 23.59
CA GLN A 464 6.05 -5.18 24.56
C GLN A 464 6.44 -5.70 25.95
N ALA A 465 7.09 -6.87 26.03
CA ALA A 465 7.60 -7.39 27.29
C ALA A 465 8.64 -6.46 27.92
N TYR A 466 9.58 -5.95 27.12
CA TYR A 466 10.55 -4.94 27.57
C TYR A 466 9.85 -3.67 28.09
N PHE A 467 8.89 -3.15 27.33
CA PHE A 467 8.19 -1.91 27.67
C PHE A 467 7.36 -2.05 28.96
N VAL A 468 6.68 -3.18 29.15
CA VAL A 468 5.96 -3.48 30.40
C VAL A 468 6.92 -3.51 31.59
N ASN A 469 8.07 -4.19 31.45
CA ASN A 469 9.05 -4.28 32.53
C ASN A 469 9.64 -2.90 32.89
N LEU A 470 9.96 -2.08 31.89
CA LEU A 470 10.43 -0.71 32.09
C LEU A 470 9.40 0.13 32.85
N VAL A 471 8.12 0.06 32.46
CA VAL A 471 7.05 0.81 33.13
C VAL A 471 6.87 0.35 34.57
N ILE A 472 6.90 -0.97 34.83
CA ILE A 472 6.86 -1.51 36.20
C ILE A 472 8.02 -0.96 37.03
N GLN A 473 9.25 -1.00 36.51
CA GLN A 473 10.44 -0.51 37.21
C GLN A 473 10.32 0.98 37.56
N LEU A 474 9.92 1.81 36.59
CA LEU A 474 9.78 3.26 36.78
C LEU A 474 8.65 3.60 37.75
N LEU A 475 7.46 2.99 37.60
CA LEU A 475 6.33 3.25 38.49
C LEU A 475 6.61 2.77 39.92
N SER A 476 7.23 1.60 40.10
CA SER A 476 7.66 1.15 41.43
C SER A 476 8.68 2.11 42.05
N ALA A 477 9.65 2.61 41.27
CA ALA A 477 10.61 3.59 41.76
C ALA A 477 9.95 4.91 42.18
N TYR A 478 8.98 5.41 41.39
CA TYR A 478 8.23 6.62 41.72
C TYR A 478 7.34 6.44 42.94
N GLN A 479 6.65 5.31 43.06
CA GLN A 479 5.85 4.99 44.24
C GLN A 479 6.70 5.00 45.52
N GLU A 480 7.86 4.34 45.50
CA GLU A 480 8.78 4.30 46.64
C GLU A 480 9.41 5.67 46.94
N GLY A 481 9.68 6.50 45.93
CA GLY A 481 10.24 7.84 46.10
C GLY A 481 9.22 8.91 46.54
N LEU A 482 7.97 8.80 46.09
CA LEU A 482 6.89 9.73 46.41
C LEU A 482 6.48 9.65 47.88
N ARG A 483 6.36 8.44 48.44
CA ARG A 483 5.88 8.25 49.83
C ARG A 483 6.74 9.01 50.87
N PRO A 484 8.09 8.91 50.90
CA PRO A 484 8.92 9.73 51.77
C PRO A 484 8.85 11.22 51.46
N SER A 485 8.75 11.60 50.18
CA SER A 485 8.71 13.00 49.73
C SER A 485 7.43 13.72 50.19
N ILE A 486 6.28 13.06 50.08
CA ILE A 486 4.99 13.54 50.61
C ILE A 486 5.06 13.67 52.13
N GLY A 487 5.67 12.68 52.81
CA GLY A 487 5.92 12.76 54.25
C GLY A 487 6.83 13.93 54.68
N ARG A 488 7.82 14.30 53.85
CA ARG A 488 8.68 15.48 54.07
C ARG A 488 7.91 16.79 53.87
N ILE A 489 7.10 16.88 52.82
CA ILE A 489 6.17 18.02 52.59
C ILE A 489 5.29 18.24 53.82
N GLY A 490 4.65 17.18 54.35
CA GLY A 490 3.83 17.29 55.56
C GLY A 490 4.59 17.88 56.75
N LYS A 491 5.82 17.42 57.00
CA LYS A 491 6.69 17.97 58.06
C LYS A 491 7.09 19.43 57.80
N TYR A 492 7.38 19.82 56.56
CA TYR A 492 7.68 21.21 56.21
C TYR A 492 6.47 22.12 56.47
N VAL A 493 5.26 21.68 56.12
CA VAL A 493 4.02 22.42 56.42
C VAL A 493 3.83 22.59 57.93
N GLU A 494 4.01 21.54 58.72
CA GLU A 494 3.92 21.60 60.19
C GLU A 494 4.96 22.57 60.78
N ASN A 495 6.21 22.51 60.31
CA ASN A 495 7.28 23.41 60.77
C ASN A 495 7.00 24.87 60.39
N LEU A 496 6.54 25.15 59.17
CA LEU A 496 6.19 26.51 58.73
C LEU A 496 4.98 27.08 59.50
N LYS A 497 4.01 26.23 59.86
CA LYS A 497 2.90 26.59 60.77
C LYS A 497 3.44 26.92 62.17
N GLY A 498 4.33 26.09 62.72
CA GLY A 498 4.96 26.32 64.03
C GLY A 498 5.83 27.58 64.11
N LEU A 499 6.54 27.96 63.03
CA LEU A 499 7.27 29.23 62.95
C LEU A 499 6.34 30.45 62.85
N THR A 500 5.15 30.29 62.29
CA THR A 500 4.14 31.36 62.19
C THR A 500 3.43 31.56 63.53
N GLU A 501 3.16 30.49 64.29
CA GLU A 501 2.53 30.54 65.61
C GLU A 501 3.51 30.89 66.75
N GLY A 502 4.78 30.51 66.63
CA GLY A 502 5.83 30.78 67.63
C GLY A 502 6.37 32.22 67.64
N SER A 503 6.05 33.02 66.62
CA SER A 503 6.48 34.43 66.54
C SER A 503 5.66 35.38 67.41
N ASP A 504 4.53 34.94 67.99
CA ASP A 504 3.66 35.80 68.81
C ASP A 504 4.07 35.89 70.29
N THR A 505 5.16 35.24 70.71
CA THR A 505 5.71 35.43 72.06
C THR A 505 7.22 35.43 72.04
N LEU A 506 7.84 36.61 71.90
CA LEU A 506 9.04 37.07 72.62
C LEU A 506 9.36 38.48 72.12
N SER A 507 9.05 39.48 72.96
CA SER A 507 9.54 40.83 72.76
C SER A 507 10.93 40.97 73.38
N ALA A 508 11.82 41.50 72.55
CA ALA A 508 12.99 42.31 72.87
C ALA A 508 14.01 41.77 73.89
N GLU A 509 15.18 41.38 73.40
CA GLU A 509 16.43 42.00 73.85
C GLU A 509 17.53 41.81 72.79
N ASP A 510 18.26 42.88 72.53
CA ASP A 510 19.32 43.01 71.55
C ASP A 510 20.46 42.00 71.77
N ASN A 511 20.97 41.42 70.68
CA ASN A 511 22.41 41.29 70.51
C ASN A 511 22.79 41.18 69.04
N GLU A 512 23.77 42.01 68.67
CA GLU A 512 24.49 41.97 67.41
C GLU A 512 25.22 40.64 67.21
N ASP A 513 25.60 40.39 65.96
CA ASP A 513 26.34 39.23 65.44
C ASP A 513 25.58 37.93 65.25
N ALA A 514 24.76 37.89 64.19
CA ALA A 514 24.50 36.63 63.51
C ALA A 514 24.14 36.86 62.03
N LYS A 515 25.10 36.57 61.15
CA LYS A 515 24.85 36.22 59.76
C LYS A 515 24.13 34.86 59.72
N VAL A 516 22.92 34.80 60.29
CA VAL A 516 22.10 33.59 60.40
C VAL A 516 21.04 33.68 59.31
N LEU A 517 21.15 32.75 58.37
CA LEU A 517 20.17 32.49 57.32
C LEU A 517 18.77 32.45 57.93
N ASN A 518 17.82 33.17 57.33
CA ASN A 518 16.43 33.17 57.80
C ASN A 518 15.89 31.72 57.69
N PRO A 519 15.68 30.98 58.80
CA PRO A 519 15.34 29.55 58.75
C PRO A 519 14.01 29.29 58.04
N ARG A 520 13.11 30.28 58.01
CA ARG A 520 11.88 30.27 57.22
C ARG A 520 12.15 30.22 55.72
N LYS A 521 13.06 31.07 55.20
CA LYS A 521 13.36 31.12 53.75
C LYS A 521 13.96 29.82 53.24
N SER A 522 14.84 29.17 54.01
CA SER A 522 15.39 27.86 53.63
C SER A 522 14.31 26.77 53.63
N LEU A 523 13.36 26.81 54.56
CA LEU A 523 12.25 25.84 54.61
C LEU A 523 11.24 26.06 53.46
N GLU A 524 10.97 27.32 53.08
CA GLU A 524 10.13 27.64 51.93
C GLU A 524 10.79 27.22 50.60
N GLU A 525 12.11 27.41 50.45
CA GLU A 525 12.87 26.96 49.27
C GLU A 525 12.89 25.43 49.14
N GLU A 526 13.14 24.71 50.24
CA GLU A 526 13.08 23.25 50.26
C GLU A 526 11.66 22.74 49.99
N TYR A 527 10.63 23.37 50.57
CA TYR A 527 9.23 23.02 50.28
C TYR A 527 8.92 23.11 48.79
N LEU A 528 9.29 24.23 48.14
CA LEU A 528 9.05 24.47 46.71
C LEU A 528 9.81 23.47 45.83
N ASP A 529 11.04 23.09 46.19
CA ASP A 529 11.81 22.07 45.47
C ASP A 529 11.16 20.68 45.53
N TYR A 530 10.66 20.26 46.71
CA TYR A 530 9.92 18.99 46.84
C TYR A 530 8.54 19.06 46.18
N GLU A 531 7.82 20.18 46.27
CA GLU A 531 6.53 20.40 45.61
C GLU A 531 6.69 20.27 44.09
N ALA A 532 7.68 20.96 43.50
CA ALA A 532 7.99 20.88 42.08
C ALA A 532 8.34 19.46 41.64
N LYS A 533 9.16 18.73 42.42
CA LYS A 533 9.53 17.33 42.13
C LYS A 533 8.33 16.39 42.17
N ILE A 534 7.45 16.53 43.16
CA ILE A 534 6.25 15.70 43.31
C ILE A 534 5.27 15.96 42.14
N ILE A 535 4.98 17.23 41.85
CA ILE A 535 4.08 17.62 40.74
C ILE A 535 4.65 17.13 39.40
N THR A 536 5.95 17.31 39.18
CA THR A 536 6.62 16.83 37.95
C THR A 536 6.54 15.31 37.83
N THR A 537 6.74 14.58 38.94
CA THR A 537 6.65 13.11 38.95
C THR A 537 5.24 12.65 38.57
N PHE A 538 4.20 13.27 39.13
CA PHE A 538 2.82 12.99 38.78
C PHE A 538 2.51 13.26 37.30
N SER A 539 2.98 14.39 36.79
CA SER A 539 2.85 14.74 35.38
C SER A 539 3.53 13.72 34.44
N VAL A 540 4.73 13.26 34.83
CA VAL A 540 5.45 12.20 34.13
C VAL A 540 4.64 10.91 34.12
N VAL A 541 4.07 10.52 35.27
CA VAL A 541 3.22 9.33 35.40
C VAL A 541 1.97 9.44 34.52
N ASP A 542 1.35 10.61 34.42
CA ASP A 542 0.18 10.84 33.55
C ASP A 542 0.54 10.71 32.07
N ASN A 543 1.68 11.28 31.65
CA ASN A 543 2.18 11.10 30.28
C ASN A 543 2.53 9.63 29.99
N MET A 544 3.15 8.94 30.94
CA MET A 544 3.46 7.52 30.83
C MET A 544 2.18 6.71 30.68
N LYS A 545 1.14 7.01 31.45
CA LYS A 545 -0.18 6.37 31.35
C LYS A 545 -0.79 6.60 29.97
N GLU A 546 -0.77 7.83 29.47
CA GLU A 546 -1.25 8.16 28.12
C GLU A 546 -0.49 7.37 27.05
N GLN A 547 0.84 7.41 27.03
CA GLN A 547 1.68 6.68 26.07
C GLN A 547 1.52 5.16 26.19
N PHE A 548 1.30 4.66 27.41
CA PHE A 548 1.11 3.25 27.66
C PHE A 548 -0.23 2.73 27.12
N TYR A 549 -1.26 3.57 27.10
CA TYR A 549 -2.60 3.21 26.63
C TYR A 549 -2.98 3.77 25.24
N ALA A 550 -2.18 4.68 24.67
CA ALA A 550 -2.46 5.41 23.43
C ALA A 550 -2.74 4.51 22.22
N GLN A 551 -2.12 3.33 22.13
CA GLN A 551 -2.35 2.41 21.02
C GLN A 551 -3.61 1.57 21.26
N ARG A 552 -4.76 2.10 20.82
CA ARG A 552 -6.09 1.46 20.86
C ARG A 552 -6.30 0.39 19.77
N GLY A 553 -5.38 -0.57 19.64
CA GLY A 553 -5.56 -1.75 18.80
C GLY A 553 -6.22 -2.90 19.57
N LYS A 554 -7.16 -3.63 18.94
CA LYS A 554 -7.65 -4.94 19.44
C LYS A 554 -6.44 -5.89 19.49
N GLY A 555 -6.06 -6.35 20.69
CA GLY A 555 -5.04 -7.40 20.85
C GLY A 555 -3.71 -6.99 21.50
N SER A 556 -3.54 -5.77 22.01
CA SER A 556 -2.35 -5.44 22.80
C SER A 556 -2.40 -6.14 24.17
N SER A 557 -1.69 -7.26 24.33
CA SER A 557 -1.56 -8.04 25.59
C SER A 557 -1.11 -7.19 26.79
N ARG A 558 -0.41 -6.08 26.50
CA ARG A 558 0.06 -5.06 27.44
C ARG A 558 -1.03 -4.44 28.33
N LYS A 559 -2.27 -4.29 27.84
CA LYS A 559 -3.32 -3.53 28.55
C LYS A 559 -3.88 -4.21 29.79
N ASP A 560 -3.68 -5.52 29.90
CA ASP A 560 -4.26 -6.32 30.96
C ASP A 560 -3.24 -6.75 32.01
N ASN A 561 -2.06 -6.10 32.05
CA ASN A 561 -1.10 -6.37 33.10
C ASN A 561 -1.63 -5.84 34.46
N PRO A 562 -1.93 -6.73 35.43
CA PRO A 562 -2.58 -6.33 36.68
C PRO A 562 -1.64 -5.49 37.55
N ARG A 563 -0.34 -5.77 37.51
CA ARG A 563 0.67 -5.07 38.30
C ARG A 563 0.84 -3.61 37.84
N VAL A 564 0.80 -3.36 36.54
CA VAL A 564 0.86 -1.98 36.03
C VAL A 564 -0.38 -1.19 36.45
N LYS A 565 -1.57 -1.79 36.42
CA LYS A 565 -2.81 -1.16 36.88
C LYS A 565 -2.73 -0.81 38.37
N GLU A 566 -2.32 -1.77 39.20
CA GLU A 566 -2.13 -1.59 40.64
C GLU A 566 -1.15 -0.45 40.96
N LEU A 567 0.01 -0.39 40.27
CA LEU A 567 0.99 0.68 40.48
C LEU A 567 0.45 2.06 40.11
N PHE A 568 -0.32 2.18 39.02
CA PHE A 568 -0.98 3.45 38.69
C PHE A 568 -2.03 3.84 39.75
N GLU A 569 -2.82 2.89 40.24
CA GLU A 569 -3.81 3.13 41.30
C GLU A 569 -3.14 3.54 42.62
N ASP A 570 -2.03 2.92 42.99
CA ASP A 570 -1.29 3.25 44.20
C ASP A 570 -0.65 4.64 44.14
N ILE A 571 -0.09 5.02 42.99
CA ILE A 571 0.42 6.39 42.79
C ILE A 571 -0.74 7.41 42.84
N GLU A 572 -1.92 7.06 42.33
CA GLU A 572 -3.10 7.92 42.43
C GLU A 572 -3.59 8.08 43.88
N LYS A 573 -3.47 7.06 44.72
CA LYS A 573 -3.71 7.20 46.18
C LYS A 573 -2.70 8.15 46.82
N LEU A 574 -1.41 8.04 46.47
CA LEU A 574 -0.38 8.97 46.93
C LEU A 574 -0.65 10.41 46.46
N ARG A 575 -1.19 10.59 45.26
CA ARG A 575 -1.64 11.90 44.76
C ARG A 575 -2.74 12.49 45.64
N ALA A 576 -3.77 11.69 45.97
CA ALA A 576 -4.83 12.12 46.87
C ALA A 576 -4.31 12.46 48.28
N GLU A 577 -3.33 11.70 48.80
CA GLU A 577 -2.66 12.02 50.07
C GLU A 577 -1.92 13.36 50.00
N PHE A 578 -1.17 13.62 48.93
CA PHE A 578 -0.48 14.89 48.72
C PHE A 578 -1.44 16.07 48.63
N GLU A 579 -2.52 15.94 47.85
CA GLU A 579 -3.56 16.98 47.70
C GLU A 579 -4.33 17.27 48.99
N SER A 580 -4.33 16.34 49.95
CA SER A 580 -4.94 16.54 51.28
C SER A 580 -4.10 17.42 52.22
N ILE A 581 -2.81 17.61 51.93
CA ILE A 581 -1.92 18.47 52.71
C ILE A 581 -2.18 19.93 52.31
N GLU A 582 -2.67 20.74 53.24
CA GLU A 582 -2.94 22.16 53.00
C GLU A 582 -1.63 22.92 52.67
N ARG A 583 -1.57 23.53 51.48
CA ARG A 583 -0.44 24.34 51.02
C ARG A 583 -0.24 25.56 51.94
N PRO A 584 0.94 25.75 52.55
CA PRO A 584 1.22 26.88 53.45
C PRO A 584 1.36 28.20 52.67
N ASN A 585 1.12 29.34 53.34
CA ASN A 585 1.38 30.66 52.76
C ASN A 585 2.89 30.95 52.75
N LEU A 586 3.49 30.93 51.55
CA LEU A 586 4.92 31.13 51.34
C LEU A 586 5.23 32.61 51.14
N GLU A 587 6.04 33.20 52.03
CA GLU A 587 6.42 34.61 51.94
C GLU A 587 7.30 34.89 50.71
N MET A 588 8.11 33.91 50.29
CA MET A 588 8.92 33.97 49.08
C MET A 588 8.12 34.16 47.78
N GLU A 589 6.84 33.77 47.74
CA GLU A 589 5.94 33.98 46.60
C GLU A 589 5.24 35.35 46.65
N THR A 590 5.30 36.09 47.78
CA THR A 590 4.67 37.41 47.98
C THR A 590 5.67 38.57 47.97
N PRO A 591 5.51 39.61 47.14
CA PRO A 591 6.39 40.78 47.16
C PRO A 591 5.96 41.78 48.26
N SER A 592 6.84 42.10 49.22
CA SER A 592 6.66 43.19 50.21
C SER A 592 7.87 44.13 50.16
N GLY A 593 7.83 45.47 50.12
CA GLY A 593 6.76 46.48 50.12
C GLY A 593 7.39 47.89 49.98
N LYS A 594 6.61 48.96 49.75
CA LYS A 594 7.05 50.37 49.95
C LYS A 594 5.97 51.21 50.65
N ALA A 595 6.28 51.49 51.91
CA ALA A 595 5.99 52.63 52.81
C ALA A 595 4.86 53.65 52.52
N GLU A 596 4.13 53.96 53.59
CA GLU A 596 3.07 54.95 53.73
C GLU A 596 3.55 56.39 54.07
N THR A 597 2.80 57.37 53.53
CA THR A 597 2.37 58.69 54.09
C THR A 597 3.34 59.88 54.19
N PRO A 598 2.88 61.18 54.20
CA PRO A 598 1.57 61.66 54.70
C PRO A 598 0.77 62.76 53.93
N SER A 599 -0.43 62.96 54.49
CA SER A 599 -1.59 63.82 54.19
C SER A 599 -1.35 65.34 54.06
N VAL A 600 -2.19 66.05 53.28
CA VAL A 600 -3.10 67.15 53.73
C VAL A 600 -3.83 67.86 52.56
N GLU A 601 -5.14 68.06 52.79
CA GLU A 601 -6.13 69.04 52.29
C GLU A 601 -6.75 69.04 50.86
N LYS A 602 -8.07 68.83 50.90
CA LYS A 602 -9.25 69.03 50.01
C LYS A 602 -9.41 70.48 49.44
N PRO A 603 -10.48 70.84 48.64
CA PRO A 603 -11.58 70.04 48.02
C PRO A 603 -12.11 70.49 46.62
N GLN A 604 -13.12 69.73 46.14
CA GLN A 604 -14.32 70.11 45.32
C GLN A 604 -14.25 70.02 43.78
N GLU A 605 -15.01 69.09 43.17
CA GLU A 605 -16.38 69.25 42.58
C GLU A 605 -16.36 70.17 41.33
N SER A 606 -16.77 69.83 40.10
CA SER A 606 -17.95 69.10 39.63
C SER A 606 -17.87 68.87 38.10
N GLN A 607 -18.54 67.80 37.64
CA GLN A 607 -19.43 67.71 36.46
C GLN A 607 -18.97 67.86 34.99
N SER A 608 -19.66 67.01 34.20
CA SER A 608 -20.16 67.14 32.81
C SER A 608 -19.25 66.77 31.62
N GLY A 609 -19.68 65.75 30.86
CA GLY A 609 -19.45 65.68 29.39
C GLY A 609 -20.33 66.71 28.64
N PRO A 610 -20.35 66.79 27.27
CA PRO A 610 -20.47 65.62 26.36
C PRO A 610 -19.85 65.75 24.92
N SER A 611 -20.00 64.68 24.13
CA SER A 611 -20.39 64.63 22.70
C SER A 611 -19.38 64.64 21.53
N LEU A 612 -19.44 63.54 20.74
CA LEU A 612 -19.44 63.33 19.27
C LEU A 612 -18.38 63.97 18.34
N GLN A 613 -17.70 63.13 17.54
CA GLN A 613 -17.86 63.08 16.07
C GLN A 613 -17.13 61.88 15.41
N ALA A 614 -17.65 61.49 14.25
CA ALA A 614 -17.34 60.30 13.46
C ALA A 614 -16.27 60.54 12.37
N ALA A 615 -15.64 59.47 11.86
CA ALA A 615 -15.31 59.31 10.43
C ALA A 615 -14.84 57.87 10.08
N GLU A 616 -15.63 57.23 9.20
CA GLU A 616 -15.32 56.41 8.00
C GLU A 616 -14.33 55.22 7.98
N ARG A 617 -14.82 54.12 7.35
CA ARG A 617 -14.13 52.90 6.89
C ARG A 617 -13.55 53.08 5.46
N PRO A 618 -12.79 52.10 4.92
CA PRO A 618 -13.43 51.19 3.96
C PRO A 618 -13.01 49.71 4.07
N VAL A 619 -13.77 48.90 3.32
CA VAL A 619 -13.96 47.43 3.32
C VAL A 619 -13.03 46.74 2.30
N ALA A 620 -12.63 45.49 2.57
CA ALA A 620 -12.48 44.44 1.54
C ALA A 620 -12.41 43.02 2.15
N GLU A 621 -13.53 42.30 2.00
CA GLU A 621 -13.74 40.87 1.69
C GLU A 621 -12.69 39.82 2.12
N LYS A 622 -13.14 38.87 2.96
CA LYS A 622 -12.48 37.57 3.18
C LYS A 622 -13.45 36.45 2.79
N ASN A 623 -13.04 35.67 1.79
CA ASN A 623 -13.72 34.49 1.29
C ASN A 623 -13.35 33.28 2.19
N GLU A 624 -14.35 32.49 2.58
CA GLU A 624 -14.19 31.25 3.36
C GLU A 624 -13.96 30.05 2.44
N GLN A 625 -12.98 29.20 2.78
CA GLN A 625 -13.07 27.74 2.61
C GLN A 625 -12.12 27.03 3.61
N PRO A 626 -12.43 25.77 3.97
CA PRO A 626 -12.11 25.17 5.27
C PRO A 626 -10.78 24.41 5.28
N LYS A 627 -10.06 24.45 6.41
CA LYS A 627 -8.95 23.53 6.70
C LYS A 627 -9.43 22.44 7.65
N SER A 628 -9.49 21.21 7.14
CA SER A 628 -9.50 19.96 7.91
C SER A 628 -8.04 19.54 8.27
N PRO A 629 -7.86 18.64 9.26
CA PRO A 629 -6.71 18.66 10.16
C PRO A 629 -5.51 17.88 9.64
N ALA A 630 -4.32 18.46 9.82
CA ALA A 630 -3.04 17.82 9.55
C ALA A 630 -2.66 16.88 10.71
N GLY A 631 -2.57 15.58 10.43
CA GLY A 631 -1.87 14.64 11.29
C GLY A 631 -0.37 14.92 11.25
N LYS A 632 0.20 15.34 12.38
CA LYS A 632 1.64 15.60 12.51
C LYS A 632 2.37 14.31 12.83
N ALA A 633 3.09 13.77 11.85
CA ALA A 633 4.17 12.83 12.09
C ALA A 633 5.49 13.60 12.14
N GLY A 634 6.29 13.35 13.18
CA GLY A 634 7.72 13.70 13.21
C GLY A 634 8.01 15.18 13.47
N GLN A 635 7.66 15.68 14.65
CA GLN A 635 8.38 16.82 15.22
C GLN A 635 9.13 16.28 16.43
N LEU A 636 10.45 16.47 16.44
CA LEU A 636 11.30 16.22 17.60
C LEU A 636 10.82 17.19 18.68
N LEU A 637 9.87 16.73 19.50
CA LEU A 637 9.30 17.51 20.58
C LEU A 637 10.39 17.67 21.63
N ASP A 638 10.76 18.92 21.84
CA ASP A 638 11.74 19.32 22.83
C ASP A 638 11.22 18.90 24.21
N THR A 639 11.90 17.93 24.81
CA THR A 639 11.60 17.40 26.14
C THR A 639 11.62 18.49 27.20
N GLU A 640 12.38 19.57 26.97
CA GLU A 640 12.43 20.73 27.85
C GLU A 640 11.18 21.60 27.72
N ALA A 641 10.72 21.87 26.49
CA ALA A 641 9.51 22.65 26.23
C ALA A 641 8.22 21.97 26.73
N GLU A 642 8.15 20.64 26.67
CA GLU A 642 6.98 19.91 27.17
C GLU A 642 6.95 19.77 28.69
N LEU A 643 8.10 19.61 29.34
CA LEU A 643 8.17 19.59 30.79
C LEU A 643 7.87 20.98 31.37
N ALA A 644 8.38 22.04 30.73
CA ALA A 644 7.99 23.42 31.04
C ALA A 644 6.50 23.70 30.81
N LYS A 645 5.88 23.07 29.81
CA LYS A 645 4.43 23.16 29.57
C LYS A 645 3.63 22.41 30.65
N LEU A 646 4.09 21.24 31.05
CA LEU A 646 3.48 20.42 32.10
C LEU A 646 3.62 21.05 33.50
N GLU A 647 4.77 21.65 33.82
CA GLU A 647 4.98 22.49 35.02
C GLU A 647 4.10 23.75 34.99
N SER A 648 3.96 24.38 33.81
CA SER A 648 3.14 25.60 33.64
C SER A 648 1.63 25.34 33.70
N GLU A 649 1.15 24.15 33.35
CA GLU A 649 -0.28 23.80 33.37
C GLU A 649 -0.82 23.65 34.82
N PHE A 650 0.04 23.38 35.80
CA PHE A 650 -0.32 23.34 37.22
C PHE A 650 -0.25 24.71 37.94
N GLY A 651 0.38 25.72 37.32
CA GLY A 651 0.50 27.08 37.88
C GLY A 651 -0.75 27.96 37.74
N LYS A 652 -1.87 27.44 37.22
CA LYS A 652 -3.15 28.17 37.07
C LYS A 652 -4.33 27.32 37.52
N VAL A 653 -4.57 27.25 38.82
CA VAL A 653 -5.84 26.76 39.37
C VAL A 653 -6.74 27.94 39.73
N ASN A 654 -7.68 28.23 38.84
CA ASN A 654 -9.10 28.47 39.17
C ASN A 654 -9.85 28.85 37.88
N ARG A 655 -10.75 27.96 37.41
CA ARG A 655 -12.20 28.17 37.51
C ARG A 655 -12.99 27.16 36.65
N ASP A 656 -13.84 26.42 37.36
CA ASP A 656 -15.07 25.71 36.96
C ASP A 656 -14.95 24.47 36.06
N TYR A 657 -14.94 23.31 36.74
CA TYR A 657 -15.54 22.08 36.24
C TYR A 657 -17.06 22.28 36.13
N THR A 658 -17.59 22.19 34.91
CA THR A 658 -19.01 21.85 34.70
C THR A 658 -19.09 20.46 34.11
N ALA A 659 -19.86 19.62 34.81
CA ALA A 659 -20.27 18.29 34.41
C ALA A 659 -21.34 18.36 33.31
N GLU A 660 -21.00 17.84 32.14
CA GLU A 660 -21.84 17.38 31.02
C GLU A 660 -20.76 16.89 30.02
N GLU A 661 -20.57 15.61 29.71
CA GLU A 661 -21.51 14.72 29.06
C GLU A 661 -20.85 13.33 29.04
N VAL A 662 -21.21 12.46 30.00
CA VAL A 662 -21.10 11.01 29.83
C VAL A 662 -22.50 10.54 29.48
N GLY A 663 -22.71 10.18 28.22
CA GLY A 663 -23.96 9.63 27.73
C GLY A 663 -23.83 9.12 26.31
N ASP A 664 -23.79 7.79 26.18
CA ASP A 664 -24.25 7.02 25.01
C ASP A 664 -23.35 6.91 23.77
N TRP A 665 -22.48 5.90 23.79
CA TRP A 665 -22.06 5.16 22.60
C TRP A 665 -22.43 3.68 22.81
N GLU A 666 -23.69 3.33 22.59
CA GLU A 666 -24.10 1.94 22.36
C GLU A 666 -24.02 1.63 20.85
N PHE A 667 -23.33 0.53 20.56
CA PHE A 667 -23.32 -0.15 19.27
C PHE A 667 -24.62 -0.97 19.15
N ASP A 668 -25.32 -0.77 18.04
CA ASP A 668 -26.14 -1.70 17.24
C ASP A 668 -27.23 -0.83 16.60
N GLU A 669 -27.34 -0.70 15.27
CA GLU A 669 -28.17 -1.64 14.53
C GLU A 669 -27.92 -1.47 13.00
N LEU A 670 -27.29 -2.48 12.43
CA LEU A 670 -27.45 -2.87 11.03
C LEU A 670 -28.89 -3.33 10.83
N GLU A 671 -29.82 -2.46 10.39
CA GLU A 671 -31.01 -2.80 9.58
C GLU A 671 -31.99 -1.62 9.50
N ARG A 672 -31.93 -0.84 8.41
CA ARG A 672 -33.08 -0.24 7.68
C ARG A 672 -32.63 0.82 6.68
N GLU A 673 -31.99 0.41 5.60
CA GLU A 673 -32.05 1.15 4.33
C GLU A 673 -32.25 0.19 3.14
N LEU A 674 -33.06 -0.84 3.37
CA LEU A 674 -33.74 -1.59 2.32
C LEU A 674 -35.25 -1.39 2.49
N ASN A 675 -35.72 -0.16 2.23
CA ASN A 675 -37.09 0.18 1.84
C ASN A 675 -37.23 1.70 1.70
N LYS A 676 -36.81 2.24 0.56
CA LYS A 676 -37.56 3.22 -0.23
C LYS A 676 -36.95 3.44 -1.60
#